data_AF-F1MQ32-F1
#
_entry.id   AF-F1MQ32-F1
#
_cell.length_a   1.000
_cell.length_b   1.000
_cell.length_c   1.000
_cell.angle_alpha   90.00
_cell.angle_beta   90.00
_cell.angle_gamma   90.00
#
_symmetry.space_group_name_H-M   'P 1'
#
loop_
_entity.id
_entity.type
_entity.pdbx_description
1 polymer ?
#
loop_
_entity_poly.entity_id
_entity_poly.type
_entity_poly.pdbx_seq_one_letter_code
_entity_poly.pdbx_strand_id
1 'polypeptide(L)'
;MNSNTSSNTPGDIQRLKNASSDIKQIVKSETDLDITADLRKKLHRAKKEKLEITTKHNAELASYESQIAKLRSEVEKGEALRQSLEYDLAVARKEAGLGRRAAEERLAEAHRIQEKLCAQNVELQGKANEIEKAFQISQQKWKEECRRFEHDLEERDNIIQNCHQEYDLLTKEKSRLEKTLQEQDNAVQNMHKKVEKLEAEHMECSDLLRRQTSELEFSTQREERLRKEFEATTLRVRKLEENIEAERAAHLESKFNSEIIQLRIRDLEGALQVEKASQAEAVADLEMIKNEFKEVESAYEREKHNAQESFAKLNVLEREYFSKNKKLNEEIEEQKKVILDLSKRLQYNEKSCSELQEELVMAKKHQAFLVETCENNVKELESILDSFSVSGQWTSGIHKDKDKPPSFSVVLETLRRTLTDYQNKLEEASNELSNMNNAKEKASNELDSTKQKIESHTKNIKDLQDKLADVSKELSHLRTKCADREALINTLKVELQNVLHCWEKEKARAAQSESELEKLSQAFHKDAEEKLTFLHTLYQHLIAGSVLIKQPEGMLDKFSWPELCAVLQENVDALIVDLNRANEKISHLEYICKNKSDTMKELQQTQEDTFNKVAEQIKAQESCWHKQKKELELQYSELLLEVQKRAQKFQEIAEKNMEKLNRIEKSHEQLVFENSHFKNLLSQTKREKTSLLVACALMAGAFYPLYSRSSALSTQRDFLQEQVNTFELLKLEVRTLAQALSTVEEKKQEEAKMKKKTFKGLIRVFRKGVIAILAANRLKILGQSCVSLFTWMESFREGIGVLVCTGELKDKHKFPKHQKEQLRCLQALSWLTSTDLLVAIISSMAEVQEAISKTDPNSRICGHLLIGAAKNSFAKLMDKISLAMDTMPLHNNRSITYVEKDSLVQRLARGLHKVNTLALKYGLQGHVPILKSTASLQKQIFGFTQRLHAAEVERRSLRLEVTELKRNLNEMKKELDKTQGLQMQLNEFKQSKLITHEKFESACEELNNALLREQQAQMLLNEQAQQLQELNYRLELHSSEEADKNQTLGEAVKSLSEAKMELRRKDQSLRQLNRHLTQLEQDKRRLEENIHDAESALRMAAKDKECVANHMRTVENMLHKVRDQISLSRTAASRNDFTLQLPRLHLETFAMEGLKGGPEVVACQAMIKSFVDVYQLASARIATLEKEMTSHRSHIATLKSELHTACLRENASLQSNADIMAGT
;
A
#
# COMPACT_ATOMS: atom_id res chain seq x y z
N MET A 1 -71.13 -77.82 -32.13
CA MET A 1 -71.98 -79.03 -32.00
C MET A 1 -72.56 -79.29 -33.38
N ASN A 2 -72.32 -80.42 -34.04
CA ASN A 2 -72.72 -81.82 -33.76
C ASN A 2 -74.20 -82.14 -34.05
N SER A 3 -74.37 -83.09 -35.00
CA SER A 3 -75.39 -84.17 -35.10
C SER A 3 -76.88 -83.89 -35.35
N ASN A 4 -77.34 -84.40 -36.50
CA ASN A 4 -78.58 -85.17 -36.75
C ASN A 4 -79.93 -84.38 -36.78
N THR A 5 -81.03 -84.83 -37.42
CA THR A 5 -81.37 -86.12 -38.07
C THR A 5 -82.46 -85.96 -39.18
N SER A 6 -82.81 -87.07 -39.86
CA SER A 6 -83.95 -87.28 -40.80
C SER A 6 -83.84 -86.66 -42.20
N SER A 7 -84.32 -87.24 -43.32
CA SER A 7 -85.16 -88.42 -43.63
C SER A 7 -86.69 -88.32 -43.43
N ASN A 8 -87.41 -87.70 -44.40
CA ASN A 8 -88.27 -88.45 -45.34
C ASN A 8 -89.08 -87.53 -46.30
N THR A 9 -89.29 -88.06 -47.51
CA THR A 9 -90.28 -87.67 -48.53
C THR A 9 -91.73 -87.77 -48.02
N PRO A 10 -92.74 -87.06 -48.58
CA PRO A 10 -93.19 -87.29 -49.96
C PRO A 10 -93.69 -86.07 -50.77
N GLY A 11 -93.74 -86.24 -52.10
CA GLY A 11 -94.49 -85.40 -53.03
C GLY A 11 -95.53 -86.22 -53.79
N ASP A 12 -96.82 -85.97 -53.53
CA ASP A 12 -97.94 -86.70 -54.11
C ASP A 12 -98.24 -86.27 -55.56
N ILE A 13 -97.92 -87.10 -56.55
CA ILE A 13 -98.57 -87.06 -57.88
C ILE A 13 -98.89 -88.46 -58.38
N GLN A 14 -99.84 -89.14 -57.71
CA GLN A 14 -100.48 -90.33 -58.28
C GLN A 14 -101.84 -89.97 -58.89
N ARG A 15 -101.90 -89.81 -60.22
CA ARG A 15 -103.19 -89.72 -60.92
C ARG A 15 -103.18 -90.35 -62.31
N LEU A 16 -103.14 -91.69 -62.39
CA LEU A 16 -103.94 -92.45 -63.37
C LEU A 16 -103.98 -93.98 -63.10
N LYS A 17 -104.87 -94.41 -62.20
CA LYS A 17 -105.91 -95.44 -62.45
C LYS A 17 -106.78 -95.63 -61.22
N ASN A 18 -108.08 -95.81 -61.44
CA ASN A 18 -109.04 -96.20 -60.39
C ASN A 18 -109.02 -97.73 -60.20
N ALA A 19 -109.71 -98.20 -59.16
CA ALA A 19 -109.91 -99.62 -58.85
C ALA A 19 -110.59 -100.43 -59.96
N SER A 20 -110.53 -101.76 -59.78
CA SER A 20 -111.24 -102.77 -60.56
C SER A 20 -112.75 -102.83 -60.24
N SER A 21 -113.45 -103.83 -60.77
CA SER A 21 -114.89 -104.10 -60.77
C SER A 21 -115.73 -103.14 -61.65
N ASP A 22 -116.45 -103.58 -62.69
CA ASP A 22 -117.47 -104.66 -62.83
C ASP A 22 -118.86 -104.21 -62.37
N ILE A 23 -119.96 -104.42 -63.09
CA ILE A 23 -120.23 -105.10 -64.39
C ILE A 23 -121.26 -104.28 -65.19
N LYS A 24 -121.20 -104.33 -66.53
CA LYS A 24 -122.41 -104.23 -67.37
C LYS A 24 -122.37 -105.15 -68.60
N GLN A 25 -122.97 -106.33 -68.41
CA GLN A 25 -123.88 -106.93 -69.40
C GLN A 25 -124.98 -105.92 -69.79
N ILE A 26 -125.69 -106.02 -70.92
CA ILE A 26 -125.69 -107.02 -72.00
C ILE A 26 -125.98 -106.29 -73.34
N VAL A 27 -125.80 -106.96 -74.48
CA VAL A 27 -126.26 -106.48 -75.80
C VAL A 27 -127.05 -107.60 -76.48
N LYS A 28 -128.17 -107.24 -77.13
CA LYS A 28 -129.15 -108.09 -77.86
C LYS A 28 -130.10 -108.96 -77.02
N SER A 29 -131.11 -108.30 -76.46
CA SER A 29 -132.51 -108.46 -76.93
C SER A 29 -133.18 -107.08 -76.84
N GLU A 30 -134.46 -106.96 -77.19
CA GLU A 30 -135.09 -105.67 -77.53
C GLU A 30 -135.64 -104.86 -76.33
N THR A 31 -135.89 -103.57 -76.57
CA THR A 31 -136.52 -102.55 -75.70
C THR A 31 -135.75 -102.02 -74.46
N ASP A 32 -135.95 -100.72 -74.22
CA ASP A 32 -135.79 -99.91 -72.98
C ASP A 32 -134.51 -99.09 -72.62
N LEU A 33 -134.81 -97.90 -72.04
CA LEU A 33 -134.00 -96.99 -71.19
C LEU A 33 -132.95 -96.01 -71.81
N ASP A 34 -133.46 -94.89 -72.32
CA ASP A 34 -132.76 -93.69 -72.87
C ASP A 34 -131.84 -92.90 -71.89
N ILE A 35 -131.75 -93.32 -70.62
CA ILE A 35 -131.19 -92.51 -69.52
C ILE A 35 -129.65 -92.49 -69.47
N THR A 36 -128.99 -93.49 -70.08
CA THR A 36 -127.56 -93.80 -69.77
C THR A 36 -126.52 -92.88 -70.45
N ALA A 37 -126.94 -91.91 -71.28
CA ALA A 37 -126.04 -91.11 -72.11
C ALA A 37 -125.46 -89.86 -71.40
N ASP A 38 -126.30 -89.08 -70.70
CA ASP A 38 -125.92 -87.73 -70.22
C ASP A 38 -124.86 -87.75 -69.11
N LEU A 39 -124.94 -88.71 -68.18
CA LEU A 39 -124.06 -88.81 -67.02
C LEU A 39 -122.55 -88.82 -67.39
N ARG A 40 -122.18 -89.40 -68.54
CA ARG A 40 -120.78 -89.46 -69.01
C ARG A 40 -120.22 -88.07 -69.36
N LYS A 41 -121.06 -87.15 -69.89
CA LYS A 41 -120.65 -85.78 -70.27
C LYS A 41 -120.41 -84.85 -69.08
N LYS A 42 -120.92 -85.22 -67.89
CA LYS A 42 -120.67 -84.50 -66.63
C LYS A 42 -119.32 -84.90 -66.02
N LEU A 43 -119.01 -86.20 -65.98
CA LEU A 43 -117.77 -86.74 -65.41
C LEU A 43 -116.48 -86.22 -66.09
N HIS A 44 -116.49 -86.03 -67.41
CA HIS A 44 -115.31 -85.55 -68.15
C HIS A 44 -114.94 -84.08 -67.87
N ARG A 45 -115.91 -83.21 -67.56
CA ARG A 45 -115.65 -81.79 -67.26
C ARG A 45 -114.91 -81.63 -65.92
N ALA A 46 -115.45 -82.24 -64.86
CA ALA A 46 -114.83 -82.25 -63.54
C ALA A 46 -113.39 -82.80 -63.53
N LYS A 47 -113.07 -83.78 -64.40
CA LYS A 47 -111.71 -84.30 -64.55
C LYS A 47 -110.72 -83.30 -65.17
N LYS A 48 -111.17 -82.43 -66.08
CA LYS A 48 -110.33 -81.36 -66.69
C LYS A 48 -110.08 -80.23 -65.68
N GLU A 49 -111.13 -79.77 -65.02
CA GLU A 49 -111.07 -78.73 -63.98
C GLU A 49 -110.09 -79.14 -62.85
N LYS A 50 -110.19 -80.38 -62.36
CA LYS A 50 -109.24 -80.92 -61.35
C LYS A 50 -107.81 -81.11 -61.88
N LEU A 51 -107.51 -80.91 -63.17
CA LEU A 51 -106.14 -80.92 -63.71
C LEU A 51 -105.56 -79.50 -63.80
N GLU A 52 -106.36 -78.54 -64.27
CA GLU A 52 -106.00 -77.11 -64.35
C GLU A 52 -105.72 -76.51 -62.97
N ILE A 53 -106.46 -76.94 -61.93
CA ILE A 53 -106.18 -76.52 -60.55
C ILE A 53 -104.81 -77.00 -60.07
N THR A 54 -104.45 -78.26 -60.33
CA THR A 54 -103.15 -78.84 -59.88
C THR A 54 -101.96 -78.22 -60.63
N THR A 55 -102.11 -77.93 -61.92
CA THR A 55 -101.04 -77.29 -62.70
C THR A 55 -100.80 -75.83 -62.29
N LYS A 56 -101.85 -75.08 -61.93
CA LYS A 56 -101.69 -73.75 -61.30
C LYS A 56 -100.97 -73.83 -59.96
N HIS A 57 -101.43 -74.70 -59.06
CA HIS A 57 -100.85 -74.83 -57.72
C HIS A 57 -99.34 -75.18 -57.75
N ASN A 58 -98.92 -76.08 -58.66
CA ASN A 58 -97.51 -76.42 -58.81
C ASN A 58 -96.67 -75.26 -59.37
N ALA A 59 -97.23 -74.41 -60.25
CA ALA A 59 -96.56 -73.22 -60.75
C ALA A 59 -96.44 -72.11 -59.69
N GLU A 60 -97.46 -71.97 -58.84
CA GLU A 60 -97.47 -71.09 -57.67
C GLU A 60 -96.39 -71.53 -56.65
N LEU A 61 -96.33 -72.83 -56.31
CA LEU A 61 -95.28 -73.39 -55.45
C LEU A 61 -93.87 -73.09 -55.96
N ALA A 62 -93.57 -73.39 -57.22
CA ALA A 62 -92.26 -73.12 -57.82
C ALA A 62 -91.91 -71.61 -57.81
N SER A 63 -92.90 -70.72 -57.94
CA SER A 63 -92.70 -69.28 -57.79
C SER A 63 -92.33 -68.89 -56.36
N TYR A 64 -93.00 -69.45 -55.36
CA TYR A 64 -92.70 -69.19 -53.95
C TYR A 64 -91.34 -69.75 -53.53
N GLU A 65 -90.95 -70.95 -53.98
CA GLU A 65 -89.62 -71.52 -53.72
C GLU A 65 -88.50 -70.65 -54.31
N SER A 66 -88.68 -70.15 -55.54
CA SER A 66 -87.74 -69.22 -56.17
C SER A 66 -87.61 -67.90 -55.39
N GLN A 67 -88.74 -67.35 -54.90
CA GLN A 67 -88.74 -66.15 -54.06
C GLN A 67 -88.03 -66.40 -52.71
N ILE A 68 -88.26 -67.53 -52.07
CA ILE A 68 -87.58 -67.92 -50.81
C ILE A 68 -86.07 -68.06 -51.02
N ALA A 69 -85.63 -68.69 -52.11
CA ALA A 69 -84.20 -68.82 -52.43
C ALA A 69 -83.55 -67.44 -52.65
N LYS A 70 -84.23 -66.53 -53.36
CA LYS A 70 -83.76 -65.15 -53.56
C LYS A 70 -83.65 -64.38 -52.25
N LEU A 71 -84.67 -64.47 -51.39
CA LEU A 71 -84.67 -63.80 -50.08
C LEU A 71 -83.55 -64.30 -49.16
N ARG A 72 -83.24 -65.60 -49.16
CA ARG A 72 -82.10 -66.16 -48.41
C ARG A 72 -80.76 -65.55 -48.86
N SER A 73 -80.53 -65.45 -50.17
CA SER A 73 -79.30 -64.85 -50.71
C SER A 73 -79.17 -63.36 -50.36
N GLU A 74 -80.26 -62.59 -50.34
CA GLU A 74 -80.22 -61.19 -49.89
C GLU A 74 -79.94 -61.07 -48.38
N VAL A 75 -80.48 -61.97 -47.55
CA VAL A 75 -80.16 -62.01 -46.11
C VAL A 75 -78.69 -62.35 -45.87
N GLU A 76 -78.13 -63.34 -46.57
CA GLU A 76 -76.71 -63.72 -46.45
C GLU A 76 -75.76 -62.58 -46.86
N LYS A 77 -76.08 -61.85 -47.94
CA LYS A 77 -75.34 -60.63 -48.33
C LYS A 77 -75.43 -59.52 -47.28
N GLY A 78 -76.64 -59.29 -46.75
CA GLY A 78 -76.88 -58.27 -45.73
C GLY A 78 -76.11 -58.56 -44.44
N GLU A 79 -76.05 -59.83 -44.03
CA GLU A 79 -75.31 -60.29 -42.86
C GLU A 79 -73.79 -60.18 -43.05
N ALA A 80 -73.26 -60.52 -44.22
CA ALA A 80 -71.85 -60.32 -44.54
C ALA A 80 -71.47 -58.82 -44.54
N LEU A 81 -72.33 -57.95 -45.09
CA LEU A 81 -72.15 -56.50 -45.07
C LEU A 81 -72.20 -55.94 -43.65
N ARG A 82 -73.12 -56.42 -42.80
CA ARG A 82 -73.21 -56.06 -41.37
C ARG A 82 -71.90 -56.36 -40.64
N GLN A 83 -71.35 -57.55 -40.84
CA GLN A 83 -70.09 -57.97 -40.20
C GLN A 83 -68.89 -57.13 -40.66
N SER A 84 -68.81 -56.74 -41.94
CA SER A 84 -67.78 -55.80 -42.42
C SER A 84 -67.90 -54.44 -41.75
N LEU A 85 -69.11 -53.85 -41.73
CA LEU A 85 -69.34 -52.53 -41.14
C LEU A 85 -69.09 -52.52 -39.62
N GLU A 86 -69.36 -53.61 -38.92
CA GLU A 86 -69.04 -53.75 -37.49
C GLU A 86 -67.53 -53.82 -37.24
N TYR A 87 -66.75 -54.46 -38.12
CA TYR A 87 -65.29 -54.44 -38.07
C TYR A 87 -64.74 -53.03 -38.32
N ASP A 88 -65.21 -52.36 -39.38
CA ASP A 88 -64.76 -51.01 -39.74
C ASP A 88 -65.07 -49.99 -38.64
N LEU A 89 -66.26 -50.08 -38.03
CA LEU A 89 -66.64 -49.29 -36.85
C LEU A 89 -65.77 -49.59 -35.63
N ALA A 90 -65.34 -50.84 -35.42
CA ALA A 90 -64.43 -51.19 -34.33
C ALA A 90 -63.02 -50.62 -34.55
N VAL A 91 -62.50 -50.65 -35.78
CA VAL A 91 -61.22 -50.01 -36.16
C VAL A 91 -61.30 -48.50 -35.95
N ALA A 92 -62.30 -47.82 -36.52
CA ALA A 92 -62.46 -46.37 -36.39
C ALA A 92 -62.60 -45.92 -34.92
N ARG A 93 -63.33 -46.70 -34.09
CA ARG A 93 -63.42 -46.45 -32.64
C ARG A 93 -62.08 -46.61 -31.91
N LYS A 94 -61.27 -47.60 -32.30
CA LYS A 94 -59.93 -47.82 -31.74
C LYS A 94 -58.98 -46.68 -32.09
N GLU A 95 -59.00 -46.22 -33.34
CA GLU A 95 -58.18 -45.10 -33.83
C GLU A 95 -58.59 -43.77 -33.18
N ALA A 96 -59.89 -43.47 -33.10
CA ALA A 96 -60.39 -42.31 -32.34
C ALA A 96 -60.10 -42.41 -30.82
N GLY A 97 -59.97 -43.62 -30.26
CA GLY A 97 -59.53 -43.87 -28.89
C GLY A 97 -58.01 -43.76 -28.67
N LEU A 98 -57.20 -43.85 -29.73
CA LEU A 98 -55.77 -43.54 -29.70
C LEU A 98 -55.56 -42.02 -29.88
N GLY A 99 -56.24 -41.40 -30.85
CA GLY A 99 -56.16 -39.96 -31.11
C GLY A 99 -56.58 -39.10 -29.92
N ARG A 100 -57.60 -39.52 -29.15
CA ARG A 100 -58.00 -38.83 -27.90
C ARG A 100 -56.93 -38.91 -26.81
N ARG A 101 -56.41 -40.10 -26.49
CA ARG A 101 -55.34 -40.25 -25.49
C ARG A 101 -54.09 -39.45 -25.86
N ALA A 102 -53.69 -39.50 -27.13
CA ALA A 102 -52.59 -38.69 -27.64
C ALA A 102 -52.86 -37.17 -27.63
N ALA A 103 -54.12 -36.71 -27.47
CA ALA A 103 -54.46 -35.31 -27.25
C ALA A 103 -54.52 -34.95 -25.76
N GLU A 104 -55.08 -35.84 -24.93
CA GLU A 104 -55.11 -35.75 -23.46
C GLU A 104 -53.69 -35.68 -22.88
N GLU A 105 -52.77 -36.52 -23.37
CA GLU A 105 -51.34 -36.50 -23.01
C GLU A 105 -50.66 -35.16 -23.37
N ARG A 106 -50.97 -34.60 -24.55
CA ARG A 106 -50.45 -33.28 -24.98
C ARG A 106 -51.01 -32.13 -24.15
N LEU A 107 -52.27 -32.19 -23.74
CA LEU A 107 -52.88 -31.19 -22.83
C LEU A 107 -52.27 -31.28 -21.43
N ALA A 108 -52.06 -32.49 -20.90
CA ALA A 108 -51.40 -32.70 -19.61
C ALA A 108 -49.97 -32.16 -19.60
N GLU A 109 -49.20 -32.38 -20.67
CA GLU A 109 -47.84 -31.82 -20.78
C GLU A 109 -47.85 -30.29 -20.96
N ALA A 110 -48.80 -29.73 -21.73
CA ALA A 110 -48.97 -28.29 -21.83
C ALA A 110 -49.29 -27.64 -20.46
N HIS A 111 -50.15 -28.27 -19.65
CA HIS A 111 -50.44 -27.81 -18.29
C HIS A 111 -49.20 -27.85 -17.39
N ARG A 112 -48.40 -28.93 -17.40
CA ARG A 112 -47.13 -29.00 -16.64
C ARG A 112 -46.15 -27.90 -17.03
N ILE A 113 -46.06 -27.60 -18.33
CA ILE A 113 -45.22 -26.51 -18.84
C ILE A 113 -45.75 -25.15 -18.34
N GLN A 114 -47.07 -24.94 -18.35
CA GLN A 114 -47.70 -23.72 -17.83
C GLN A 114 -47.49 -23.56 -16.31
N GLU A 115 -47.70 -24.60 -15.51
CA GLU A 115 -47.44 -24.60 -14.06
C GLU A 115 -45.98 -24.24 -13.75
N LYS A 116 -45.03 -24.85 -14.48
CA LYS A 116 -43.60 -24.58 -14.36
C LYS A 116 -43.25 -23.14 -14.73
N LEU A 117 -43.85 -22.59 -15.78
CA LEU A 117 -43.66 -21.19 -16.18
C LEU A 117 -44.28 -20.22 -15.16
N CYS A 118 -45.45 -20.52 -14.60
CA CYS A 118 -46.05 -19.75 -13.51
C CYS A 118 -45.15 -19.73 -12.26
N ALA A 119 -44.62 -20.89 -11.85
CA ALA A 119 -43.69 -20.97 -10.72
C ALA A 119 -42.41 -20.15 -10.97
N GLN A 120 -41.83 -20.24 -12.17
CA GLN A 120 -40.66 -19.43 -12.55
C GLN A 120 -40.97 -17.93 -12.58
N ASN A 121 -42.17 -17.52 -13.01
CA ASN A 121 -42.56 -16.11 -13.04
C ASN A 121 -42.73 -15.54 -11.62
N VAL A 122 -43.32 -16.30 -10.70
CA VAL A 122 -43.39 -15.94 -9.26
C VAL A 122 -42.00 -15.85 -8.63
N GLU A 123 -41.09 -16.78 -8.95
CA GLU A 123 -39.69 -16.75 -8.49
C GLU A 123 -38.93 -15.51 -9.01
N LEU A 124 -39.13 -15.14 -10.28
CA LEU A 124 -38.55 -13.94 -10.88
C LEU A 124 -39.12 -12.65 -10.28
N GLN A 125 -40.43 -12.60 -10.02
CA GLN A 125 -41.07 -11.44 -9.39
C GLN A 125 -40.65 -11.28 -7.92
N GLY A 126 -40.43 -12.40 -7.20
CA GLY A 126 -39.81 -12.38 -5.87
C GLY A 126 -38.41 -11.74 -5.90
N LYS A 127 -37.55 -12.18 -6.81
CA LYS A 127 -36.19 -11.63 -7.00
C LYS A 127 -36.20 -10.16 -7.42
N ALA A 128 -37.16 -9.74 -8.25
CA ALA A 128 -37.31 -8.33 -8.62
C ALA A 128 -37.61 -7.47 -7.37
N ASN A 129 -38.56 -7.90 -6.54
CA ASN A 129 -38.91 -7.22 -5.29
C ASN A 129 -37.76 -7.19 -4.27
N GLU A 130 -36.92 -8.23 -4.22
CA GLU A 130 -35.71 -8.27 -3.38
C GLU A 130 -34.64 -7.29 -3.87
N ILE A 131 -34.40 -7.23 -5.18
CA ILE A 131 -33.46 -6.29 -5.81
C ILE A 131 -33.92 -4.84 -5.61
N GLU A 132 -35.22 -4.57 -5.75
CA GLU A 132 -35.78 -3.23 -5.50
C GLU A 132 -35.59 -2.79 -4.05
N LYS A 133 -35.86 -3.66 -3.07
CA LYS A 133 -35.60 -3.38 -1.64
C LYS A 133 -34.11 -3.13 -1.38
N ALA A 134 -33.22 -3.93 -1.97
CA ALA A 134 -31.78 -3.75 -1.84
C ALA A 134 -31.31 -2.41 -2.46
N PHE A 135 -31.91 -1.99 -3.57
CA PHE A 135 -31.66 -0.68 -4.20
C PHE A 135 -32.15 0.47 -3.32
N GLN A 136 -33.37 0.40 -2.76
CA GLN A 136 -33.91 1.41 -1.85
C GLN A 136 -33.04 1.58 -0.60
N ILE A 137 -32.60 0.48 0.02
CA ILE A 137 -31.67 0.49 1.17
C ILE A 137 -30.32 1.12 0.79
N SER A 138 -29.78 0.79 -0.39
CA SER A 138 -28.52 1.38 -0.88
C SER A 138 -28.65 2.88 -1.15
N GLN A 139 -29.79 3.33 -1.70
CA GLN A 139 -30.07 4.74 -1.92
C GLN A 139 -30.20 5.52 -0.59
N GLN A 140 -30.82 4.92 0.44
CA GLN A 140 -30.90 5.53 1.77
C GLN A 140 -29.52 5.67 2.42
N LYS A 141 -28.66 4.65 2.30
CA LYS A 141 -27.26 4.73 2.79
C LYS A 141 -26.46 5.82 2.08
N TRP A 142 -26.55 5.89 0.74
CA TRP A 142 -25.88 6.95 -0.02
C TRP A 142 -26.36 8.35 0.40
N LYS A 143 -27.66 8.55 0.61
CA LYS A 143 -28.25 9.80 1.15
C LYS A 143 -27.86 10.12 2.61
N GLU A 144 -27.31 9.16 3.35
CA GLU A 144 -26.77 9.33 4.70
C GLU A 144 -25.26 9.63 4.64
N GLU A 145 -24.53 9.00 3.73
CA GLU A 145 -23.12 9.30 3.43
C GLU A 145 -22.95 10.71 2.85
N CYS A 146 -23.82 11.16 1.94
CA CYS A 146 -23.83 12.55 1.44
C CYS A 146 -23.99 13.58 2.56
N ARG A 147 -24.96 13.40 3.47
CA ARG A 147 -25.18 14.32 4.61
C ARG A 147 -24.02 14.35 5.61
N ARG A 148 -23.23 13.27 5.69
CA ARG A 148 -21.99 13.25 6.48
C ARG A 148 -20.89 14.01 5.76
N PHE A 149 -20.73 13.85 4.44
CA PHE A 149 -19.75 14.64 3.69
C PHE A 149 -20.10 16.13 3.64
N GLU A 150 -21.39 16.50 3.63
CA GLU A 150 -21.87 17.87 3.78
C GLU A 150 -21.44 18.45 5.14
N HIS A 151 -21.70 17.74 6.24
CA HIS A 151 -21.27 18.14 7.59
C HIS A 151 -19.73 18.20 7.75
N ASP A 152 -19.01 17.20 7.23
CA ASP A 152 -17.53 17.16 7.23
C ASP A 152 -16.90 18.30 6.42
N LEU A 153 -17.62 18.87 5.45
CA LEU A 153 -17.21 20.07 4.70
C LEU A 153 -17.54 21.34 5.49
N GLU A 154 -18.73 21.45 6.05
CA GLU A 154 -19.12 22.58 6.93
C GLU A 154 -18.15 22.72 8.12
N GLU A 155 -17.74 21.62 8.79
CA GLU A 155 -16.72 21.68 9.85
C GLU A 155 -15.37 22.20 9.34
N ARG A 156 -14.94 21.81 8.13
CA ARG A 156 -13.66 22.27 7.54
C ARG A 156 -13.71 23.73 7.16
N ASP A 157 -14.80 24.19 6.57
CA ASP A 157 -14.97 25.59 6.18
C ASP A 157 -15.03 26.49 7.43
N ASN A 158 -15.68 26.05 8.51
CA ASN A 158 -15.62 26.72 9.82
C ASN A 158 -14.18 26.79 10.38
N ILE A 159 -13.40 25.70 10.30
CA ILE A 159 -11.99 25.69 10.73
C ILE A 159 -11.15 26.64 9.87
N ILE A 160 -11.32 26.62 8.55
CA ILE A 160 -10.63 27.51 7.60
C ILE A 160 -10.98 28.98 7.90
N GLN A 161 -12.25 29.29 8.15
CA GLN A 161 -12.70 30.64 8.51
C GLN A 161 -12.09 31.12 9.84
N ASN A 162 -11.96 30.25 10.84
CA ASN A 162 -11.29 30.57 12.11
C ASN A 162 -9.79 30.82 11.90
N CYS A 163 -9.09 29.98 11.14
CA CYS A 163 -7.68 30.19 10.84
C CYS A 163 -7.43 31.48 10.02
N HIS A 164 -8.36 31.90 9.17
CA HIS A 164 -8.29 33.22 8.51
C HIS A 164 -8.47 34.38 9.50
N GLN A 165 -9.39 34.27 10.47
CA GLN A 165 -9.55 35.30 11.51
C GLN A 165 -8.30 35.41 12.41
N GLU A 166 -7.70 34.28 12.80
CA GLU A 166 -6.43 34.26 13.54
C GLU A 166 -5.28 34.88 12.71
N TYR A 167 -5.19 34.54 11.42
CA TYR A 167 -4.20 35.13 10.51
C TYR A 167 -4.36 36.66 10.41
N ASP A 168 -5.58 37.16 10.19
CA ASP A 168 -5.86 38.60 10.12
C ASP A 168 -5.50 39.35 11.42
N LEU A 169 -5.71 38.72 12.58
CA LEU A 169 -5.31 39.26 13.88
C LEU A 169 -3.78 39.29 14.03
N LEU A 170 -3.09 38.22 13.65
CA LEU A 170 -1.62 38.15 13.66
C LEU A 170 -0.98 39.14 12.67
N THR A 171 -1.60 39.38 11.51
CA THR A 171 -1.13 40.40 10.54
C THR A 171 -1.30 41.81 11.10
N LYS A 172 -2.42 42.10 11.80
CA LYS A 172 -2.62 43.38 12.49
C LYS A 172 -1.58 43.59 13.59
N GLU A 173 -1.37 42.61 14.46
CA GLU A 173 -0.34 42.67 15.50
C GLU A 173 1.07 42.83 14.94
N LYS A 174 1.42 42.11 13.86
CA LYS A 174 2.68 42.30 13.14
C LYS A 174 2.84 43.76 12.69
N SER A 175 1.83 44.33 12.02
CA SER A 175 1.89 45.73 11.55
C SER A 175 2.00 46.75 12.68
N ARG A 176 1.38 46.47 13.84
CA ARG A 176 1.50 47.29 15.06
C ARG A 176 2.93 47.24 15.61
N LEU A 177 3.51 46.05 15.71
CA LEU A 177 4.89 45.85 16.17
C LEU A 177 5.93 46.46 15.20
N GLU A 178 5.71 46.37 13.88
CA GLU A 178 6.56 47.01 12.87
C GLU A 178 6.53 48.54 13.00
N LYS A 179 5.35 49.14 13.24
CA LYS A 179 5.21 50.58 13.53
C LYS A 179 5.95 50.98 14.81
N THR A 180 5.76 50.24 15.91
CA THR A 180 6.47 50.51 17.17
C THR A 180 7.99 50.34 17.03
N LEU A 181 8.46 49.37 16.26
CA LEU A 181 9.90 49.17 16.01
C LEU A 181 10.49 50.32 15.18
N GLN A 182 9.77 50.82 14.18
CA GLN A 182 10.19 52.03 13.43
C GLN A 182 10.21 53.28 14.32
N GLU A 183 9.26 53.41 15.25
CA GLU A 183 9.24 54.51 16.24
C GLU A 183 10.43 54.43 17.20
N GLN A 184 10.80 53.24 17.66
CA GLN A 184 12.00 53.03 18.47
C GLN A 184 13.29 53.31 17.70
N ASP A 185 13.42 52.86 16.44
CA ASP A 185 14.60 53.15 15.63
C ASP A 185 14.75 54.66 15.36
N ASN A 186 13.65 55.35 15.04
CA ASN A 186 13.61 56.80 14.93
C ASN A 186 14.04 57.49 16.24
N ALA A 187 13.63 56.98 17.40
CA ALA A 187 14.04 57.49 18.70
C ALA A 187 15.54 57.26 18.98
N VAL A 188 16.07 56.07 18.65
CA VAL A 188 17.50 55.73 18.78
C VAL A 188 18.36 56.60 17.85
N GLN A 189 17.97 56.79 16.59
CA GLN A 189 18.66 57.70 15.67
C GLN A 189 18.66 59.15 16.19
N ASN A 190 17.56 59.62 16.78
CA ASN A 190 17.48 60.96 17.37
C ASN A 190 18.30 61.09 18.67
N MET A 191 18.45 60.02 19.45
CA MET A 191 19.35 59.99 20.60
C MET A 191 20.81 59.95 20.18
N HIS A 192 21.17 59.19 19.14
CA HIS A 192 22.53 59.17 18.60
C HIS A 192 22.97 60.57 18.13
N LYS A 193 22.12 61.27 17.35
CA LYS A 193 22.32 62.67 16.94
C LYS A 193 22.39 63.68 18.09
N LYS A 194 21.91 63.34 19.29
CA LYS A 194 22.10 64.15 20.50
C LYS A 194 23.44 63.83 21.18
N VAL A 195 23.84 62.57 21.21
CA VAL A 195 25.16 62.16 21.72
C VAL A 195 26.28 62.77 20.88
N GLU A 196 26.22 62.68 19.55
CA GLU A 196 27.21 63.30 18.64
C GLU A 196 27.38 64.81 18.89
N LYS A 197 26.28 65.52 19.18
CA LYS A 197 26.31 66.95 19.53
C LYS A 197 26.91 67.21 20.91
N LEU A 198 26.49 66.46 21.93
CA LEU A 198 27.04 66.58 23.29
C LEU A 198 28.53 66.21 23.34
N GLU A 199 28.99 65.28 22.50
CA GLU A 199 30.41 64.96 22.34
C GLU A 199 31.18 66.11 21.68
N ALA A 200 30.62 66.74 20.64
CA ALA A 200 31.21 67.93 20.02
C ALA A 200 31.28 69.13 21.00
N GLU A 201 30.18 69.41 21.71
CA GLU A 201 30.10 70.44 22.76
C GLU A 201 31.10 70.15 23.90
N HIS A 202 31.22 68.91 24.35
CA HIS A 202 32.19 68.50 25.36
C HIS A 202 33.64 68.67 24.88
N MET A 203 33.93 68.35 23.61
CA MET A 203 35.26 68.59 23.02
C MET A 203 35.59 70.08 22.93
N GLU A 204 34.62 70.92 22.54
CA GLU A 204 34.80 72.38 22.53
C GLU A 204 35.01 72.94 23.96
N CYS A 205 34.24 72.47 24.95
CA CYS A 205 34.45 72.81 26.35
C CYS A 205 35.81 72.33 26.89
N SER A 206 36.28 71.14 26.49
CA SER A 206 37.60 70.60 26.88
C SER A 206 38.74 71.44 26.29
N ASP A 207 38.61 71.85 25.03
CA ASP A 207 39.56 72.74 24.36
C ASP A 207 39.53 74.15 24.94
N LEU A 208 38.34 74.68 25.31
CA LEU A 208 38.20 75.95 26.01
C LEU A 208 38.85 75.89 27.41
N LEU A 209 38.60 74.84 28.19
CA LEU A 209 39.23 74.62 29.49
C LEU A 209 40.75 74.48 29.36
N ARG A 210 41.27 73.87 28.29
CA ARG A 210 42.71 73.78 28.03
C ARG A 210 43.31 75.16 27.73
N ARG A 211 42.65 75.98 26.89
CA ARG A 211 43.03 77.38 26.63
C ARG A 211 43.00 78.21 27.91
N GLN A 212 41.90 78.16 28.66
CA GLN A 212 41.75 78.84 29.95
C GLN A 212 42.79 78.39 30.99
N THR A 213 43.17 77.10 31.00
CA THR A 213 44.24 76.62 31.89
C THR A 213 45.58 77.22 31.52
N SER A 214 45.97 77.21 30.24
CA SER A 214 47.22 77.85 29.80
C SER A 214 47.20 79.38 29.94
N GLU A 215 46.05 80.02 29.78
CA GLU A 215 45.85 81.43 30.07
C GLU A 215 45.94 81.71 31.57
N LEU A 216 45.45 80.83 32.44
CA LEU A 216 45.60 80.92 33.90
C LEU A 216 47.03 80.60 34.36
N GLU A 217 47.78 79.72 33.71
CA GLU A 217 49.21 79.52 33.95
C GLU A 217 50.02 80.77 33.56
N PHE A 218 49.76 81.35 32.40
CA PHE A 218 50.37 82.62 32.00
C PHE A 218 49.93 83.78 32.90
N SER A 219 48.64 83.82 33.28
CA SER A 219 48.06 84.83 34.16
C SER A 219 48.61 84.72 35.56
N THR A 220 48.77 83.54 36.15
CA THR A 220 49.39 83.37 37.48
C THR A 220 50.89 83.66 37.46
N GLN A 221 51.62 83.28 36.41
CA GLN A 221 53.00 83.73 36.22
C GLN A 221 53.13 85.25 36.01
N ARG A 222 52.09 85.92 35.49
CA ARG A 222 52.00 87.37 35.39
C ARG A 222 51.57 87.99 36.72
N GLU A 223 50.61 87.39 37.40
CA GLU A 223 50.07 87.83 38.69
C GLU A 223 51.13 87.70 39.77
N GLU A 224 51.97 86.66 39.80
CA GLU A 224 53.04 86.57 40.80
C GLU A 224 54.16 87.61 40.58
N ARG A 225 54.32 88.12 39.35
CA ARG A 225 55.14 89.34 39.09
C ARG A 225 54.39 90.59 39.53
N LEU A 226 53.15 90.76 39.05
CA LEU A 226 52.29 91.89 39.39
C LEU A 226 51.95 91.97 40.88
N ARG A 227 51.98 90.89 41.67
CA ARG A 227 51.70 90.85 43.12
C ARG A 227 52.86 91.46 43.90
N LYS A 228 54.09 91.23 43.45
CA LYS A 228 55.32 91.88 43.95
C LYS A 228 55.33 93.38 43.60
N GLU A 229 54.75 93.75 42.45
CA GLU A 229 54.51 95.16 42.06
C GLU A 229 53.26 95.77 42.72
N PHE A 230 52.27 94.94 43.12
CA PHE A 230 51.00 95.34 43.72
C PHE A 230 51.15 95.53 45.23
N GLU A 231 51.94 94.73 45.95
CA GLU A 231 52.31 95.05 47.33
C GLU A 231 53.01 96.44 47.41
N ALA A 232 53.76 96.81 46.37
CA ALA A 232 54.37 98.14 46.20
C ALA A 232 53.44 99.25 45.66
N THR A 233 52.22 98.93 45.20
CA THR A 233 51.27 99.91 44.61
C THR A 233 49.87 99.93 45.24
N THR A 234 49.41 98.90 45.95
CA THR A 234 48.24 98.93 46.85
C THR A 234 48.43 100.01 47.92
N LEU A 235 49.68 100.20 48.36
CA LEU A 235 50.11 101.28 49.26
C LEU A 235 49.93 102.70 48.65
N ARG A 236 49.71 102.79 47.33
CA ARG A 236 49.39 104.02 46.58
C ARG A 236 47.91 104.08 46.15
N VAL A 237 47.33 102.96 45.71
CA VAL A 237 45.96 102.87 45.18
C VAL A 237 44.91 103.15 46.26
N ARG A 238 45.13 102.70 47.50
CA ARG A 238 44.31 103.04 48.68
C ARG A 238 44.33 104.51 49.09
N LYS A 239 44.89 105.37 48.24
CA LYS A 239 45.00 106.84 48.34
C LYS A 239 44.43 107.55 47.11
N LEU A 240 43.85 106.80 46.18
CA LEU A 240 43.27 107.24 44.90
C LEU A 240 41.80 106.78 44.78
N GLU A 241 41.46 105.62 45.32
CA GLU A 241 40.09 105.07 45.35
C GLU A 241 39.05 106.00 46.01
N GLU A 242 39.48 106.93 46.88
CA GLU A 242 38.60 107.90 47.55
C GLU A 242 38.30 109.16 46.72
N ASN A 243 39.07 109.44 45.64
CA ASN A 243 39.05 110.74 44.94
C ASN A 243 38.36 110.71 43.57
N ILE A 244 38.02 109.53 43.06
CA ILE A 244 37.22 109.33 41.85
C ILE A 244 36.06 108.43 42.29
N GLU A 245 35.01 108.98 42.92
CA GLU A 245 34.12 109.99 42.34
C GLU A 245 33.67 109.51 40.95
N ALA A 246 34.28 110.06 39.89
CA ALA A 246 33.61 110.50 38.66
C ALA A 246 32.50 109.61 38.05
N GLU A 247 31.40 109.49 38.79
CA GLU A 247 30.11 110.14 38.53
C GLU A 247 29.44 109.91 37.17
N ARG A 248 28.10 109.86 37.21
CA ARG A 248 27.17 110.19 36.10
C ARG A 248 27.24 109.31 34.84
N ALA A 249 28.30 108.54 34.60
CA ALA A 249 28.65 107.99 33.29
C ALA A 249 27.62 107.03 32.65
N ALA A 250 27.07 106.08 33.42
CA ALA A 250 26.25 104.99 32.87
C ALA A 250 24.73 105.09 33.16
N HIS A 251 24.28 106.07 33.96
CA HIS A 251 22.87 106.18 34.37
C HIS A 251 21.90 106.48 33.21
N LEU A 252 22.40 106.84 32.02
CA LEU A 252 21.58 107.15 30.85
C LEU A 252 21.10 105.91 30.07
N GLU A 253 21.77 104.76 30.19
CA GLU A 253 21.50 103.57 29.37
C GLU A 253 20.20 102.83 29.77
N SER A 254 19.78 102.98 31.02
CA SER A 254 18.59 102.32 31.59
C SER A 254 17.27 102.71 30.89
N LYS A 255 17.16 103.95 30.39
CA LYS A 255 15.85 104.52 29.98
C LYS A 255 15.28 103.91 28.70
N PHE A 256 16.11 103.41 27.78
CA PHE A 256 15.66 102.85 26.50
C PHE A 256 15.11 101.42 26.59
N ASN A 257 15.52 100.64 27.60
CA ASN A 257 15.11 99.24 27.74
C ASN A 257 13.66 99.08 28.23
N SER A 258 13.08 100.09 28.89
CA SER A 258 11.76 100.02 29.52
C SER A 258 10.62 99.75 28.53
N GLU A 259 10.61 100.41 27.38
CA GLU A 259 9.52 100.27 26.38
C GLU A 259 9.59 98.95 25.61
N ILE A 260 10.80 98.44 25.35
CA ILE A 260 11.02 97.11 24.73
C ILE A 260 10.50 96.00 25.65
N ILE A 261 10.76 96.12 26.96
CA ILE A 261 10.28 95.15 27.97
C ILE A 261 8.75 95.09 28.02
N GLN A 262 8.05 96.24 27.96
CA GLN A 262 6.59 96.26 28.03
C GLN A 262 5.90 95.58 26.84
N LEU A 263 6.44 95.72 25.62
CA LEU A 263 5.95 94.95 24.47
C LEU A 263 6.25 93.46 24.63
N ARG A 264 7.47 93.11 25.07
CA ARG A 264 7.90 91.72 25.22
C ARG A 264 7.11 90.94 26.27
N ILE A 265 6.67 91.59 27.34
CA ILE A 265 5.79 90.98 28.37
C ILE A 265 4.47 90.53 27.74
N ARG A 266 3.83 91.36 26.91
CA ARG A 266 2.55 91.02 26.26
C ARG A 266 2.65 89.83 25.30
N ASP A 267 3.74 89.73 24.55
CA ASP A 267 4.02 88.56 23.70
C ASP A 267 4.20 87.28 24.54
N LEU A 268 4.92 87.39 25.66
CA LEU A 268 5.17 86.27 26.58
C LEU A 268 3.89 85.82 27.31
N GLU A 269 2.99 86.73 27.67
CA GLU A 269 1.67 86.40 28.23
C GLU A 269 0.81 85.60 27.25
N GLY A 270 0.84 85.98 25.95
CA GLY A 270 0.17 85.23 24.88
C GLY A 270 0.76 83.84 24.69
N ALA A 271 2.10 83.75 24.58
CA ALA A 271 2.80 82.47 24.46
C ALA A 271 2.55 81.55 25.67
N LEU A 272 2.54 82.09 26.89
CA LEU A 272 2.29 81.34 28.13
C LEU A 272 0.87 80.76 28.20
N GLN A 273 -0.14 81.37 27.56
CA GLN A 273 -1.48 80.79 27.51
C GLN A 273 -1.59 79.66 26.46
N VAL A 274 -0.92 79.80 25.31
CA VAL A 274 -0.82 78.72 24.32
C VAL A 274 -0.06 77.53 24.93
N GLU A 275 1.04 77.79 25.64
CA GLU A 275 1.84 76.72 26.26
C GLU A 275 1.14 76.05 27.45
N LYS A 276 0.24 76.75 28.16
CA LYS A 276 -0.64 76.11 29.15
C LYS A 276 -1.67 75.18 28.51
N ALA A 277 -2.13 75.48 27.29
CA ALA A 277 -3.04 74.62 26.56
C ALA A 277 -2.31 73.36 26.02
N SER A 278 -1.15 73.54 25.37
CA SER A 278 -0.31 72.42 24.91
C SER A 278 0.16 71.53 26.07
N GLN A 279 0.51 72.12 27.22
CA GLN A 279 0.88 71.37 28.42
C GLN A 279 -0.30 70.60 29.02
N ALA A 280 -1.53 71.13 28.97
CA ALA A 280 -2.71 70.40 29.44
C ALA A 280 -3.06 69.20 28.53
N GLU A 281 -2.92 69.37 27.21
CA GLU A 281 -3.10 68.32 26.21
C GLU A 281 -2.03 67.23 26.37
N ALA A 282 -0.74 67.60 26.45
CA ALA A 282 0.35 66.68 26.70
C ALA A 282 0.26 65.94 28.04
N VAL A 283 -0.32 66.54 29.09
CA VAL A 283 -0.59 65.86 30.37
C VAL A 283 -1.73 64.84 30.24
N ALA A 284 -2.76 65.12 29.43
CA ALA A 284 -3.82 64.15 29.16
C ALA A 284 -3.29 62.95 28.37
N ASP A 285 -2.48 63.18 27.32
CA ASP A 285 -1.82 62.13 26.54
C ASP A 285 -0.88 61.29 27.41
N LEU A 286 -0.08 61.93 28.28
CA LEU A 286 0.79 61.22 29.22
C LEU A 286 0.01 60.36 30.21
N GLU A 287 -1.16 60.79 30.69
CA GLU A 287 -2.00 59.98 31.58
C GLU A 287 -2.68 58.81 30.82
N MET A 288 -3.01 58.97 29.52
CA MET A 288 -3.46 57.86 28.68
C MET A 288 -2.35 56.82 28.46
N ILE A 289 -1.17 57.26 27.99
CA ILE A 289 0.01 56.41 27.77
C ILE A 289 0.41 55.66 29.06
N LYS A 290 0.34 56.33 30.22
CA LYS A 290 0.56 55.75 31.55
C LYS A 290 -0.47 54.70 31.95
N ASN A 291 -1.69 54.73 31.42
CA ASN A 291 -2.69 53.68 31.62
C ASN A 291 -2.47 52.51 30.63
N GLU A 292 -2.14 52.78 29.37
CA GLU A 292 -1.71 51.75 28.41
C GLU A 292 -0.50 50.96 28.94
N PHE A 293 0.50 51.63 29.52
CA PHE A 293 1.63 50.96 30.16
C PHE A 293 1.23 50.04 31.31
N LYS A 294 0.24 50.40 32.14
CA LYS A 294 -0.28 49.52 33.21
C LYS A 294 -0.99 48.30 32.64
N GLU A 295 -1.72 48.43 31.52
CA GLU A 295 -2.36 47.29 30.87
C GLU A 295 -1.32 46.35 30.23
N VAL A 296 -0.28 46.90 29.60
CA VAL A 296 0.87 46.14 29.08
C VAL A 296 1.64 45.45 30.20
N GLU A 297 1.88 46.12 31.34
CA GLU A 297 2.52 45.53 32.53
C GLU A 297 1.65 44.41 33.13
N SER A 298 0.33 44.62 33.19
CA SER A 298 -0.66 43.61 33.62
C SER A 298 -0.80 42.45 32.63
N ALA A 299 -0.48 42.64 31.35
CA ALA A 299 -0.36 41.56 30.37
C ALA A 299 0.96 40.81 30.51
N TYR A 300 2.07 41.53 30.71
CA TYR A 300 3.40 40.97 30.93
C TYR A 300 3.45 40.08 32.17
N GLU A 301 2.90 40.50 33.31
CA GLU A 301 2.88 39.68 34.53
C GLU A 301 1.99 38.43 34.39
N ARG A 302 0.89 38.50 33.62
CA ARG A 302 0.10 37.31 33.26
C ARG A 302 0.91 36.34 32.40
N GLU A 303 1.58 36.82 31.37
CA GLU A 303 2.35 35.95 30.47
C GLU A 303 3.61 35.37 31.14
N LYS A 304 4.24 36.14 32.02
CA LYS A 304 5.29 35.66 32.94
C LYS A 304 4.79 34.55 33.86
N HIS A 305 3.53 34.61 34.34
CA HIS A 305 2.92 33.52 35.11
C HIS A 305 2.63 32.29 34.23
N ASN A 306 2.05 32.48 33.03
CA ASN A 306 1.83 31.42 32.03
C ASN A 306 3.14 30.69 31.67
N ALA A 307 4.23 31.44 31.47
CA ALA A 307 5.56 30.91 31.19
C ALA A 307 6.15 30.13 32.38
N GLN A 308 5.94 30.60 33.62
CA GLN A 308 6.34 29.86 34.83
C GLN A 308 5.56 28.55 34.99
N GLU A 309 4.24 28.55 34.75
CA GLU A 309 3.42 27.34 34.82
C GLU A 309 3.80 26.35 33.69
N SER A 310 4.08 26.85 32.49
CA SER A 310 4.58 26.06 31.36
C SER A 310 5.96 25.45 31.65
N PHE A 311 6.86 26.21 32.29
CA PHE A 311 8.14 25.71 32.75
C PHE A 311 7.98 24.65 33.85
N ALA A 312 7.03 24.81 34.77
CA ALA A 312 6.72 23.79 35.78
C ALA A 312 6.22 22.48 35.13
N LYS A 313 5.33 22.57 34.13
CA LYS A 313 4.86 21.44 33.32
C LYS A 313 6.00 20.74 32.58
N LEU A 314 6.91 21.50 31.95
CA LEU A 314 8.11 20.97 31.31
C LEU A 314 9.00 20.17 32.29
N ASN A 315 9.24 20.73 33.49
CA ASN A 315 10.01 20.08 34.55
C ASN A 315 9.34 18.81 35.11
N VAL A 316 8.01 18.62 34.96
CA VAL A 316 7.35 17.34 35.27
C VAL A 316 7.69 16.31 34.19
N LEU A 317 7.48 16.66 32.91
CA LEU A 317 7.73 15.78 31.77
C LEU A 317 9.21 15.33 31.67
N GLU A 318 10.17 16.20 31.98
CA GLU A 318 11.60 15.85 32.00
C GLU A 318 11.93 14.82 33.11
N ARG A 319 11.30 14.94 34.29
CA ARG A 319 11.44 13.95 35.38
C ARG A 319 10.77 12.62 35.04
N GLU A 320 9.62 12.64 34.38
CA GLU A 320 8.96 11.43 33.89
C GLU A 320 9.79 10.71 32.82
N TYR A 321 10.36 11.47 31.87
CA TYR A 321 11.29 10.95 30.87
C TYR A 321 12.53 10.32 31.53
N PHE A 322 13.15 11.01 32.50
CA PHE A 322 14.31 10.49 33.24
C PHE A 322 13.96 9.21 34.03
N SER A 323 12.80 9.16 34.69
CA SER A 323 12.30 7.98 35.39
C SER A 323 12.08 6.79 34.44
N LYS A 324 11.49 7.04 33.27
CA LYS A 324 11.23 6.02 32.25
C LYS A 324 12.51 5.50 31.62
N ASN A 325 13.47 6.38 31.35
CA ASN A 325 14.79 6.00 30.84
C ASN A 325 15.60 5.19 31.88
N LYS A 326 15.51 5.54 33.17
CA LYS A 326 16.12 4.76 34.26
C LYS A 326 15.58 3.33 34.32
N LYS A 327 14.25 3.15 34.26
CA LYS A 327 13.62 1.82 34.20
C LYS A 327 14.07 1.01 32.98
N LEU A 328 14.12 1.63 31.81
CA LEU A 328 14.59 0.98 30.58
C LEU A 328 16.06 0.51 30.71
N ASN A 329 16.91 1.30 31.36
CA ASN A 329 18.30 0.92 31.63
C ASN A 329 18.42 -0.20 32.68
N GLU A 330 17.56 -0.20 33.70
CA GLU A 330 17.45 -1.29 34.69
C GLU A 330 17.02 -2.61 34.01
N GLU A 331 16.04 -2.57 33.10
CA GLU A 331 15.64 -3.71 32.28
C GLU A 331 16.77 -4.22 31.36
N ILE A 332 17.57 -3.31 30.78
CA ILE A 332 18.73 -3.66 29.95
C ILE A 332 19.84 -4.36 30.75
N GLU A 333 20.13 -3.92 31.98
CA GLU A 333 21.12 -4.61 32.84
C GLU A 333 20.61 -5.99 33.31
N GLU A 334 19.32 -6.14 33.63
CA GLU A 334 18.75 -7.45 33.97
C GLU A 334 18.78 -8.40 32.75
N GLN A 335 18.54 -7.91 31.54
CA GLN A 335 18.72 -8.70 30.31
C GLN A 335 20.18 -9.10 30.06
N LYS A 336 21.16 -8.21 30.25
CA LYS A 336 22.60 -8.54 30.18
C LYS A 336 22.98 -9.63 31.19
N LYS A 337 22.45 -9.55 32.41
CA LYS A 337 22.66 -10.54 33.48
C LYS A 337 22.06 -11.90 33.14
N VAL A 338 20.87 -11.96 32.53
CA VAL A 338 20.27 -13.20 32.00
C VAL A 338 21.11 -13.79 30.87
N ILE A 339 21.58 -12.97 29.92
CA ILE A 339 22.49 -13.42 28.85
C ILE A 339 23.77 -14.02 29.43
N LEU A 340 24.37 -13.37 30.44
CA LEU A 340 25.61 -13.83 31.07
C LEU A 340 25.42 -15.15 31.86
N ASP A 341 24.26 -15.39 32.46
CA ASP A 341 23.94 -16.69 33.06
C ASP A 341 23.70 -17.79 32.02
N LEU A 342 23.04 -17.46 30.90
CA LEU A 342 22.89 -18.38 29.76
C LEU A 342 24.24 -18.76 29.14
N SER A 343 25.17 -17.82 29.00
CA SER A 343 26.54 -18.11 28.54
C SER A 343 27.29 -19.05 29.49
N LYS A 344 27.13 -18.91 30.81
CA LYS A 344 27.70 -19.85 31.80
C LYS A 344 27.11 -21.25 31.67
N ARG A 345 25.79 -21.37 31.46
CA ARG A 345 25.13 -22.66 31.24
C ARG A 345 25.57 -23.32 29.93
N LEU A 346 25.76 -22.54 28.86
CA LEU A 346 26.33 -23.03 27.61
C LEU A 346 27.73 -23.61 27.83
N GLN A 347 28.62 -22.86 28.50
CA GLN A 347 29.98 -23.30 28.81
C GLN A 347 30.02 -24.56 29.70
N TYR A 348 29.08 -24.70 30.65
CA TYR A 348 28.92 -25.92 31.44
C TYR A 348 28.47 -27.11 30.59
N ASN A 349 27.51 -26.91 29.69
CA ASN A 349 27.06 -27.96 28.76
C ASN A 349 28.16 -28.37 27.77
N GLU A 350 28.96 -27.43 27.25
CA GLU A 350 30.13 -27.74 26.41
C GLU A 350 31.16 -28.60 27.15
N LYS A 351 31.40 -28.32 28.44
CA LYS A 351 32.26 -29.14 29.30
C LYS A 351 31.68 -30.54 29.53
N SER A 352 30.38 -30.64 29.85
CA SER A 352 29.70 -31.93 30.04
C SER A 352 29.65 -32.78 28.76
N CYS A 353 29.43 -32.16 27.60
CA CYS A 353 29.55 -32.83 26.30
C CYS A 353 30.97 -33.33 26.02
N SER A 354 31.99 -32.59 26.46
CA SER A 354 33.39 -33.03 26.34
C SER A 354 33.68 -34.24 27.24
N GLU A 355 33.18 -34.22 28.48
CA GLU A 355 33.30 -35.34 29.43
C GLU A 355 32.59 -36.60 28.91
N LEU A 356 31.35 -36.48 28.42
CA LEU A 356 30.63 -37.57 27.76
C LEU A 356 31.34 -38.09 26.49
N GLN A 357 32.05 -37.23 25.77
CA GLN A 357 32.83 -37.64 24.60
C GLN A 357 34.10 -38.41 25.00
N GLU A 358 34.72 -38.11 26.14
CA GLU A 358 35.81 -38.91 26.71
C GLU A 358 35.31 -40.26 27.25
N GLU A 359 34.17 -40.30 27.95
CA GLU A 359 33.52 -41.54 28.37
C GLU A 359 33.17 -42.45 27.18
N LEU A 360 32.65 -41.88 26.09
CA LEU A 360 32.34 -42.62 24.86
C LEU A 360 33.60 -43.14 24.14
N VAL A 361 34.75 -42.48 24.29
CA VAL A 361 36.05 -43.01 23.83
C VAL A 361 36.53 -44.15 24.75
N MET A 362 36.31 -44.08 26.06
CA MET A 362 36.62 -45.16 26.99
C MET A 362 35.73 -46.39 26.77
N ALA A 363 34.42 -46.20 26.57
CA ALA A 363 33.49 -47.26 26.22
C ALA A 363 33.89 -47.97 24.91
N LYS A 364 34.32 -47.22 23.88
CA LYS A 364 34.84 -47.80 22.63
C LYS A 364 36.15 -48.58 22.81
N LYS A 365 37.02 -48.19 23.76
CA LYS A 365 38.20 -48.99 24.13
C LYS A 365 37.81 -50.29 24.83
N HIS A 366 36.84 -50.25 25.75
CA HIS A 366 36.32 -51.47 26.39
C HIS A 366 35.62 -52.40 25.37
N GLN A 367 34.87 -51.85 24.42
CA GLN A 367 34.28 -52.62 23.32
C GLN A 367 35.36 -53.29 22.45
N ALA A 368 36.44 -52.58 22.11
CA ALA A 368 37.55 -53.16 21.35
C ALA A 368 38.25 -54.29 22.13
N PHE A 369 38.51 -54.09 23.43
CA PHE A 369 39.10 -55.10 24.32
C PHE A 369 38.20 -56.36 24.46
N LEU A 370 36.88 -56.18 24.54
CA LEU A 370 35.92 -57.28 24.56
C LEU A 370 35.89 -58.04 23.22
N VAL A 371 35.97 -57.34 22.08
CA VAL A 371 36.06 -57.97 20.75
C VAL A 371 37.37 -58.74 20.59
N GLU A 372 38.50 -58.20 21.04
CA GLU A 372 39.80 -58.89 21.04
C GLU A 372 39.78 -60.14 21.95
N THR A 373 39.15 -60.03 23.13
CA THR A 373 38.94 -61.18 24.03
C THR A 373 38.05 -62.24 23.39
N CYS A 374 36.97 -61.85 22.70
CA CYS A 374 36.10 -62.78 21.99
C CYS A 374 36.82 -63.44 20.79
N GLU A 375 37.61 -62.69 20.02
CA GLU A 375 38.44 -63.25 18.94
C GLU A 375 39.44 -64.29 19.48
N ASN A 376 40.05 -64.04 20.64
CA ASN A 376 41.02 -64.97 21.23
C ASN A 376 40.34 -66.23 21.75
N ASN A 377 39.16 -66.12 22.38
CA ASN A 377 38.33 -67.26 22.77
C ASN A 377 37.85 -68.07 21.54
N VAL A 378 37.57 -67.41 20.40
CA VAL A 378 37.24 -68.09 19.14
C VAL A 378 38.46 -68.82 18.55
N LYS A 379 39.66 -68.22 18.59
CA LYS A 379 40.90 -68.86 18.13
C LYS A 379 41.27 -70.08 19.00
N GLU A 380 41.03 -70.03 20.31
CA GLU A 380 41.13 -71.21 21.17
C GLU A 380 40.12 -72.31 20.77
N LEU A 381 38.85 -71.96 20.53
CA LEU A 381 37.84 -72.91 20.05
C LEU A 381 38.18 -73.50 18.67
N GLU A 382 38.74 -72.72 17.75
CA GLU A 382 39.24 -73.19 16.45
C GLU A 382 40.42 -74.16 16.63
N SER A 383 41.37 -73.87 17.54
CA SER A 383 42.48 -74.78 17.86
C SER A 383 42.02 -76.11 18.49
N ILE A 384 40.92 -76.07 19.25
CA ILE A 384 40.29 -77.28 19.80
C ILE A 384 39.61 -78.08 18.68
N LEU A 385 38.99 -77.41 17.70
CA LEU A 385 38.31 -78.04 16.58
C LEU A 385 39.28 -78.77 15.62
N ASP A 386 40.41 -78.14 15.28
CA ASP A 386 41.45 -78.73 14.42
C ASP A 386 42.13 -79.96 15.05
N SER A 387 42.00 -80.17 16.37
CA SER A 387 42.58 -81.34 17.06
C SER A 387 41.77 -82.64 16.93
N PHE A 388 40.56 -82.61 16.34
CA PHE A 388 39.64 -83.75 16.29
C PHE A 388 39.30 -84.24 14.87
N SER A 389 40.29 -84.68 14.10
CA SER A 389 40.02 -85.50 12.90
C SER A 389 40.99 -86.70 12.69
N VAL A 390 40.41 -87.91 12.78
CA VAL A 390 40.87 -89.21 12.22
C VAL A 390 41.97 -90.02 12.94
N SER A 391 41.58 -91.22 13.42
CA SER A 391 42.36 -92.48 13.60
C SER A 391 43.64 -92.44 14.48
N GLY A 392 43.73 -93.07 15.65
CA GLY A 392 43.38 -94.47 15.94
C GLY A 392 44.60 -95.26 16.47
N GLN A 393 44.38 -96.16 17.44
CA GLN A 393 45.24 -97.28 17.88
C GLN A 393 46.38 -97.07 18.92
N TRP A 394 46.09 -97.48 20.18
CA TRP A 394 46.98 -98.07 21.21
C TRP A 394 48.26 -97.28 21.63
N THR A 395 48.43 -96.88 22.89
CA THR A 395 48.75 -97.77 24.04
C THR A 395 48.60 -97.08 25.42
N SER A 396 48.81 -97.85 26.50
CA SER A 396 49.01 -97.48 27.93
C SER A 396 49.40 -96.02 28.26
N GLY A 397 48.91 -95.38 29.34
CA GLY A 397 48.03 -95.83 30.44
C GLY A 397 48.31 -95.03 31.74
N ILE A 398 47.59 -95.32 32.85
CA ILE A 398 47.75 -94.71 34.21
C ILE A 398 47.24 -93.24 34.28
N HIS A 399 46.47 -92.75 35.26
CA HIS A 399 46.05 -93.24 36.61
C HIS A 399 44.50 -93.15 36.84
N LYS A 400 44.06 -93.35 38.09
CA LYS A 400 42.65 -93.37 38.56
C LYS A 400 42.10 -91.94 38.85
N ASP A 401 40.85 -91.65 39.23
CA ASP A 401 39.74 -92.48 39.77
C ASP A 401 38.33 -91.88 39.46
N LYS A 402 37.26 -92.38 40.10
CA LYS A 402 35.86 -92.35 39.64
C LYS A 402 34.87 -91.33 40.27
N ASP A 403 33.81 -91.08 39.48
CA ASP A 403 32.40 -90.80 39.83
C ASP A 403 31.98 -89.59 40.71
N LYS A 404 31.32 -88.60 40.08
CA LYS A 404 30.03 -88.00 40.55
C LYS A 404 29.38 -87.08 39.48
N PRO A 405 28.04 -87.06 39.35
CA PRO A 405 27.34 -86.11 38.46
C PRO A 405 27.25 -84.71 39.08
N PRO A 406 27.18 -83.63 38.27
CA PRO A 406 26.98 -82.26 38.77
C PRO A 406 25.60 -82.11 39.42
N SER A 407 25.55 -81.44 40.58
CA SER A 407 24.31 -81.35 41.36
C SER A 407 23.32 -80.31 40.80
N PHE A 408 22.04 -80.56 41.07
CA PHE A 408 20.90 -79.69 40.70
C PHE A 408 21.07 -78.23 41.16
N SER A 409 21.85 -77.99 42.23
CA SER A 409 22.18 -76.66 42.73
C SER A 409 22.94 -75.80 41.71
N VAL A 410 23.82 -76.38 40.90
CA VAL A 410 24.62 -75.63 39.91
C VAL A 410 23.73 -75.15 38.77
N VAL A 411 22.83 -76.02 38.29
CA VAL A 411 21.86 -75.70 37.23
C VAL A 411 20.88 -74.62 37.70
N LEU A 412 20.35 -74.73 38.92
CA LEU A 412 19.49 -73.70 39.52
C LEU A 412 20.19 -72.35 39.68
N GLU A 413 21.47 -72.34 40.08
CA GLU A 413 22.21 -71.09 40.25
C GLU A 413 22.58 -70.44 38.90
N THR A 414 22.85 -71.23 37.86
CA THR A 414 23.00 -70.74 36.48
C THR A 414 21.68 -70.16 35.92
N LEU A 415 20.55 -70.83 36.17
CA LEU A 415 19.22 -70.32 35.83
C LEU A 415 18.88 -69.04 36.61
N ARG A 416 19.17 -68.99 37.91
CA ARG A 416 18.95 -67.80 38.74
C ARG A 416 19.75 -66.62 38.21
N ARG A 417 21.04 -66.79 37.92
CA ARG A 417 21.89 -65.73 37.36
C ARG A 417 21.40 -65.24 36.00
N THR A 418 21.04 -66.15 35.08
CA THR A 418 20.49 -65.74 33.77
C THR A 418 19.14 -65.02 33.92
N LEU A 419 18.29 -65.41 34.87
CA LEU A 419 17.03 -64.73 35.14
C LEU A 419 17.25 -63.33 35.74
N THR A 420 18.21 -63.17 36.65
CA THR A 420 18.65 -61.85 37.15
C THR A 420 19.25 -61.00 36.03
N ASP A 421 20.05 -61.57 35.14
CA ASP A 421 20.59 -60.88 33.96
C ASP A 421 19.48 -60.35 33.03
N TYR A 422 18.42 -61.14 32.79
CA TYR A 422 17.27 -60.70 32.00
C TYR A 422 16.42 -59.67 32.74
N GLN A 423 16.27 -59.80 34.05
CA GLN A 423 15.53 -58.84 34.89
C GLN A 423 16.24 -57.49 34.96
N ASN A 424 17.57 -57.49 35.16
CA ASN A 424 18.40 -56.29 35.10
C ASN A 424 18.32 -55.62 33.73
N LYS A 425 18.43 -56.37 32.62
CA LYS A 425 18.30 -55.82 31.25
C LYS A 425 16.92 -55.26 30.95
N LEU A 426 15.86 -55.83 31.53
CA LEU A 426 14.50 -55.29 31.45
C LEU A 426 14.38 -53.97 32.22
N GLU A 427 15.01 -53.88 33.40
CA GLU A 427 15.00 -52.69 34.24
C GLU A 427 15.89 -51.58 33.67
N GLU A 428 17.07 -51.91 33.12
CA GLU A 428 17.91 -51.02 32.31
C GLU A 428 17.13 -50.46 31.10
N ALA A 429 16.51 -51.32 30.29
CA ALA A 429 15.69 -50.88 29.14
C ALA A 429 14.47 -50.04 29.56
N SER A 430 13.85 -50.33 30.71
CA SER A 430 12.76 -49.53 31.26
C SER A 430 13.25 -48.16 31.77
N ASN A 431 14.45 -48.11 32.35
CA ASN A 431 15.09 -46.87 32.79
C ASN A 431 15.54 -46.02 31.59
N GLU A 432 16.13 -46.62 30.56
CA GLU A 432 16.41 -45.96 29.27
C GLU A 432 15.12 -45.42 28.63
N LEU A 433 14.04 -46.20 28.60
CA LEU A 433 12.74 -45.76 28.09
C LEU A 433 12.19 -44.57 28.89
N SER A 434 12.30 -44.59 30.21
CA SER A 434 11.88 -43.46 31.07
C SER A 434 12.73 -42.21 30.81
N ASN A 435 14.05 -42.36 30.66
CA ASN A 435 14.97 -41.27 30.35
C ASN A 435 14.72 -40.69 28.96
N MET A 436 14.43 -41.52 27.97
CA MET A 436 14.02 -41.09 26.63
C MET A 436 12.68 -40.36 26.63
N ASN A 437 11.73 -40.78 27.46
CA ASN A 437 10.44 -40.08 27.60
C ASN A 437 10.62 -38.72 28.31
N ASN A 438 11.45 -38.67 29.36
CA ASN A 438 11.83 -37.43 30.05
C ASN A 438 12.59 -36.46 29.10
N ALA A 439 13.46 -36.97 28.23
CA ALA A 439 14.16 -36.17 27.21
C ALA A 439 13.20 -35.64 26.14
N LYS A 440 12.25 -36.47 25.68
CA LYS A 440 11.17 -36.08 24.77
C LYS A 440 10.26 -35.00 25.36
N GLU A 441 9.90 -35.10 26.64
CA GLU A 441 9.08 -34.10 27.33
C GLU A 441 9.83 -32.76 27.48
N LYS A 442 11.12 -32.79 27.85
CA LYS A 442 11.98 -31.59 27.85
C LYS A 442 12.06 -30.96 26.46
N ALA A 443 12.30 -31.75 25.41
CA ALA A 443 12.33 -31.26 24.04
C ALA A 443 10.99 -30.67 23.57
N SER A 444 9.85 -31.23 24.02
CA SER A 444 8.52 -30.65 23.75
C SER A 444 8.34 -29.30 24.46
N ASN A 445 8.71 -29.21 25.74
CA ASN A 445 8.62 -27.96 26.50
C ASN A 445 9.57 -26.87 25.96
N GLU A 446 10.74 -27.25 25.44
CA GLU A 446 11.65 -26.35 24.73
C GLU A 446 11.10 -25.92 23.35
N LEU A 447 10.42 -26.81 22.63
CA LEU A 447 9.74 -26.50 21.37
C LEU A 447 8.58 -25.51 21.59
N ASP A 448 7.74 -25.71 22.61
CA ASP A 448 6.67 -24.77 22.94
C ASP A 448 7.21 -23.44 23.50
N SER A 449 8.31 -23.47 24.28
CA SER A 449 9.00 -22.24 24.72
C SER A 449 9.57 -21.44 23.54
N THR A 450 10.19 -22.10 22.57
CA THR A 450 10.73 -21.44 21.37
C THR A 450 9.61 -20.96 20.44
N LYS A 451 8.51 -21.70 20.33
CA LYS A 451 7.30 -21.27 19.61
C LYS A 451 6.67 -20.01 20.21
N GLN A 452 6.48 -19.94 21.54
CA GLN A 452 6.00 -18.72 22.20
C GLN A 452 6.96 -17.53 22.02
N LYS A 453 8.27 -17.76 22.01
CA LYS A 453 9.27 -16.73 21.67
C LYS A 453 9.15 -16.28 20.21
N ILE A 454 8.92 -17.18 19.27
CA ILE A 454 8.69 -16.84 17.85
C ILE A 454 7.38 -16.04 17.69
N GLU A 455 6.30 -16.42 18.35
CA GLU A 455 5.02 -15.71 18.31
C GLU A 455 5.13 -14.29 18.91
N SER A 456 5.80 -14.13 20.06
CA SER A 456 6.05 -12.81 20.67
C SER A 456 7.03 -11.95 19.87
N HIS A 457 8.10 -12.52 19.29
CA HIS A 457 8.96 -11.80 18.35
C HIS A 457 8.19 -11.39 17.08
N THR A 458 7.32 -12.24 16.54
CA THR A 458 6.48 -11.91 15.37
C THR A 458 5.53 -10.76 15.68
N LYS A 459 4.91 -10.75 16.87
CA LYS A 459 4.11 -9.61 17.34
C LYS A 459 4.95 -8.34 17.45
N ASN A 460 6.10 -8.41 18.12
CA ASN A 460 6.98 -7.24 18.29
C ASN A 460 7.50 -6.69 16.95
N ILE A 461 7.80 -7.56 15.97
CA ILE A 461 8.17 -7.15 14.60
C ILE A 461 7.01 -6.42 13.93
N LYS A 462 5.77 -6.90 14.09
CA LYS A 462 4.58 -6.22 13.54
C LYS A 462 4.34 -4.86 14.22
N ASP A 463 4.37 -4.81 15.55
CA ASP A 463 4.22 -3.57 16.32
C ASP A 463 5.33 -2.54 15.97
N LEU A 464 6.51 -2.98 15.53
CA LEU A 464 7.59 -2.13 15.01
C LEU A 464 7.38 -1.72 13.53
N GLN A 465 6.82 -2.59 12.70
CA GLN A 465 6.44 -2.26 11.31
C GLN A 465 5.33 -1.21 11.25
N ASP A 466 4.30 -1.36 12.10
CA ASP A 466 3.19 -0.41 12.19
C ASP A 466 3.70 0.97 12.68
N LYS A 467 4.55 1.01 13.71
CA LYS A 467 5.23 2.25 14.17
C LYS A 467 6.14 2.86 13.10
N LEU A 468 6.86 2.05 12.32
CA LEU A 468 7.69 2.54 11.23
C LEU A 468 6.84 3.14 10.10
N ALA A 469 5.66 2.58 9.83
CA ALA A 469 4.71 3.14 8.88
C ALA A 469 4.14 4.48 9.37
N ASP A 470 3.82 4.62 10.66
CA ASP A 470 3.34 5.88 11.24
C ASP A 470 4.42 6.97 11.28
N VAL A 471 5.65 6.65 11.71
CA VAL A 471 6.80 7.57 11.61
C VAL A 471 7.09 7.94 10.14
N SER A 472 6.85 7.03 9.18
CA SER A 472 6.97 7.36 7.76
C SER A 472 5.90 8.34 7.27
N LYS A 473 4.66 8.27 7.79
CA LYS A 473 3.60 9.26 7.54
C LYS A 473 3.98 10.62 8.14
N GLU A 474 4.39 10.66 9.41
CA GLU A 474 4.84 11.88 10.08
C GLU A 474 6.00 12.56 9.33
N LEU A 475 7.00 11.77 8.91
CA LEU A 475 8.15 12.27 8.14
C LEU A 475 7.72 12.80 6.77
N SER A 476 6.73 12.18 6.11
CA SER A 476 6.15 12.72 4.86
C SER A 476 5.38 14.04 5.08
N HIS A 477 4.65 14.16 6.19
CA HIS A 477 3.93 15.36 6.58
C HIS A 477 4.89 16.51 6.95
N LEU A 478 5.99 16.20 7.66
CA LEU A 478 7.07 17.16 7.94
C LEU A 478 7.77 17.62 6.67
N ARG A 479 8.03 16.72 5.69
CA ARG A 479 8.59 17.12 4.38
C ARG A 479 7.67 18.07 3.62
N THR A 480 6.36 17.82 3.64
CA THR A 480 5.37 18.73 3.04
C THR A 480 5.42 20.10 3.73
N LYS A 481 5.32 20.14 5.07
CA LYS A 481 5.44 21.37 5.87
C LYS A 481 6.76 22.12 5.67
N CYS A 482 7.86 21.43 5.36
CA CYS A 482 9.12 22.07 4.99
C CYS A 482 9.03 22.73 3.60
N ALA A 483 8.47 22.04 2.60
CA ALA A 483 8.25 22.61 1.27
C ALA A 483 7.28 23.80 1.29
N ASP A 484 6.21 23.73 2.10
CA ASP A 484 5.26 24.84 2.29
C ASP A 484 5.95 26.07 2.89
N ARG A 485 6.82 25.87 3.89
CA ARG A 485 7.64 26.92 4.50
C ARG A 485 8.69 27.47 3.52
N GLU A 486 9.30 26.62 2.70
CA GLU A 486 10.27 27.04 1.69
C GLU A 486 9.59 27.86 0.57
N ALA A 487 8.37 27.49 0.16
CA ALA A 487 7.54 28.30 -0.73
C ALA A 487 7.21 29.67 -0.11
N LEU A 488 6.78 29.72 1.15
CA LEU A 488 6.52 30.96 1.87
C LEU A 488 7.77 31.84 1.99
N ILE A 489 8.93 31.27 2.29
CA ILE A 489 10.21 32.00 2.33
C ILE A 489 10.56 32.58 0.96
N ASN A 490 10.32 31.85 -0.12
CA ASN A 490 10.53 32.36 -1.48
C ASN A 490 9.57 33.52 -1.82
N THR A 491 8.30 33.44 -1.41
CA THR A 491 7.33 34.54 -1.57
C THR A 491 7.76 35.79 -0.77
N LEU A 492 8.06 35.65 0.51
CA LEU A 492 8.55 36.74 1.37
C LEU A 492 9.85 37.37 0.83
N LYS A 493 10.72 36.59 0.18
CA LYS A 493 11.95 37.08 -0.45
C LYS A 493 11.66 37.92 -1.71
N VAL A 494 10.65 37.55 -2.51
CA VAL A 494 10.19 38.35 -3.65
C VAL A 494 9.49 39.63 -3.17
N GLU A 495 8.67 39.55 -2.11
CA GLU A 495 8.06 40.72 -1.48
C GLU A 495 9.12 41.70 -0.94
N LEU A 496 10.16 41.20 -0.27
CA LEU A 496 11.28 42.02 0.20
C LEU A 496 12.02 42.71 -0.95
N GLN A 497 12.23 42.02 -2.08
CA GLN A 497 12.81 42.64 -3.29
C GLN A 497 11.90 43.73 -3.88
N ASN A 498 10.58 43.51 -3.90
CA ASN A 498 9.62 44.51 -4.35
C ASN A 498 9.59 45.74 -3.41
N VAL A 499 9.64 45.53 -2.09
CA VAL A 499 9.70 46.62 -1.10
C VAL A 499 11.00 47.41 -1.22
N LEU A 500 12.15 46.76 -1.41
CA LEU A 500 13.42 47.43 -1.67
C LEU A 500 13.36 48.29 -2.95
N HIS A 501 12.80 47.76 -4.04
CA HIS A 501 12.66 48.51 -5.28
C HIS A 501 11.68 49.70 -5.15
N CYS A 502 10.59 49.53 -4.39
CA CYS A 502 9.69 50.63 -4.04
C CYS A 502 10.40 51.70 -3.21
N TRP A 503 11.22 51.32 -2.23
CA TRP A 503 12.01 52.25 -1.42
C TRP A 503 13.05 53.00 -2.25
N GLU A 504 13.77 52.34 -3.17
CA GLU A 504 14.67 53.01 -4.12
C GLU A 504 13.91 54.05 -4.97
N LYS A 505 12.70 53.71 -5.43
CA LYS A 505 11.83 54.59 -6.22
C LYS A 505 11.24 55.76 -5.40
N GLU A 506 11.00 55.61 -4.10
CA GLU A 506 10.65 56.73 -3.22
C GLU A 506 11.88 57.59 -2.92
N LYS A 507 13.04 56.99 -2.63
CA LYS A 507 14.31 57.70 -2.39
C LYS A 507 14.72 58.58 -3.57
N ALA A 508 14.53 58.09 -4.81
CA ALA A 508 14.74 58.90 -6.01
C ALA A 508 13.79 60.11 -6.11
N ARG A 509 12.53 59.97 -5.68
CA ARG A 509 11.54 61.07 -5.65
C ARG A 509 11.81 62.06 -4.51
N ALA A 510 12.23 61.57 -3.35
CA ALA A 510 12.67 62.42 -2.23
C ALA A 510 13.82 63.33 -2.66
N ALA A 511 14.89 62.76 -3.24
CA ALA A 511 16.03 63.53 -3.75
C ALA A 511 15.63 64.52 -4.88
N GLN A 512 14.68 64.17 -5.75
CA GLN A 512 14.12 65.13 -6.71
C GLN A 512 13.43 66.29 -5.98
N SER A 513 12.58 66.02 -5.00
CA SER A 513 11.85 67.03 -4.24
C SER A 513 12.76 67.95 -3.40
N GLU A 514 13.83 67.41 -2.82
CA GLU A 514 14.88 68.23 -2.17
C GLU A 514 15.53 69.18 -3.19
N SER A 515 15.85 68.70 -4.39
CA SER A 515 16.39 69.56 -5.46
C SER A 515 15.39 70.63 -5.93
N GLU A 516 14.08 70.43 -5.76
CA GLU A 516 13.04 71.42 -6.12
C GLU A 516 12.83 72.43 -4.98
N LEU A 517 12.86 71.98 -3.73
CA LEU A 517 12.88 72.84 -2.54
C LEU A 517 14.13 73.74 -2.48
N GLU A 518 15.30 73.22 -2.87
CA GLU A 518 16.55 73.99 -2.91
C GLU A 518 16.48 75.11 -3.96
N LYS A 519 15.95 74.83 -5.16
CA LYS A 519 15.67 75.85 -6.19
C LYS A 519 14.66 76.89 -5.70
N LEU A 520 13.62 76.46 -4.97
CA LEU A 520 12.60 77.35 -4.40
C LEU A 520 13.20 78.27 -3.33
N SER A 521 14.07 77.73 -2.46
CA SER A 521 14.81 78.47 -1.44
C SER A 521 15.74 79.52 -2.06
N GLN A 522 16.49 79.16 -3.10
CA GLN A 522 17.32 80.10 -3.86
C GLN A 522 16.49 81.23 -4.50
N ALA A 523 15.29 80.93 -5.01
CA ALA A 523 14.38 81.95 -5.54
C ALA A 523 13.84 82.90 -4.45
N PHE A 524 13.46 82.38 -3.27
CA PHE A 524 13.06 83.21 -2.13
C PHE A 524 14.20 84.09 -1.60
N HIS A 525 15.43 83.58 -1.56
CA HIS A 525 16.58 84.36 -1.13
C HIS A 525 16.83 85.56 -2.06
N LYS A 526 16.76 85.35 -3.38
CA LYS A 526 16.90 86.39 -4.39
C LYS A 526 15.80 87.45 -4.33
N ASP A 527 14.54 87.05 -4.11
CA ASP A 527 13.40 87.97 -3.89
C ASP A 527 13.59 88.82 -2.63
N ALA A 528 14.20 88.26 -1.57
CA ALA A 528 14.54 89.02 -0.36
C ALA A 528 15.67 90.05 -0.62
N GLU A 529 16.70 89.71 -1.40
CA GLU A 529 17.77 90.64 -1.80
C GLU A 529 17.25 91.79 -2.68
N GLU A 530 16.37 91.49 -3.64
CA GLU A 530 15.71 92.49 -4.51
C GLU A 530 14.83 93.46 -3.69
N LYS A 531 14.15 92.98 -2.64
CA LYS A 531 13.39 93.82 -1.71
C LYS A 531 14.28 94.65 -0.78
N LEU A 532 15.39 94.09 -0.30
CA LEU A 532 16.32 94.78 0.58
C LEU A 532 17.03 95.94 -0.16
N THR A 533 17.45 95.70 -1.41
CA THR A 533 18.07 96.72 -2.26
C THR A 533 17.09 97.84 -2.62
N PHE A 534 15.83 97.52 -2.94
CA PHE A 534 14.77 98.53 -3.10
C PHE A 534 14.59 99.41 -1.86
N LEU A 535 14.54 98.81 -0.66
CA LEU A 535 14.37 99.55 0.59
C LEU A 535 15.56 100.49 0.88
N HIS A 536 16.79 100.05 0.58
CA HIS A 536 17.98 100.89 0.72
C HIS A 536 17.95 102.11 -0.22
N THR A 537 17.49 101.95 -1.46
CA THR A 537 17.33 103.07 -2.42
C THR A 537 16.29 104.10 -1.96
N LEU A 538 15.26 103.66 -1.23
CA LEU A 538 14.21 104.52 -0.67
C LEU A 538 14.72 105.29 0.57
N TYR A 539 15.50 104.63 1.43
CA TYR A 539 16.16 105.26 2.59
C TYR A 539 17.15 106.36 2.19
N GLN A 540 17.94 106.14 1.12
CA GLN A 540 18.86 107.14 0.54
C GLN A 540 18.14 108.44 0.13
N HIS A 541 16.91 108.37 -0.40
CA HIS A 541 16.12 109.55 -0.78
C HIS A 541 15.63 110.37 0.42
N LEU A 542 15.34 109.73 1.56
CA LEU A 542 14.77 110.40 2.73
C LEU A 542 15.78 111.33 3.45
N ILE A 543 17.08 111.08 3.26
CA ILE A 543 18.18 111.79 3.94
C ILE A 543 18.52 113.14 3.25
N ALA A 544 17.91 113.45 2.10
CA ALA A 544 18.46 114.43 1.14
C ALA A 544 17.99 115.91 1.24
N GLY A 545 17.02 116.32 2.07
CA GLY A 545 16.69 117.77 2.23
C GLY A 545 15.37 118.16 2.93
N SER A 546 15.26 119.43 3.38
CA SER A 546 14.13 119.98 4.18
C SER A 546 14.03 121.52 4.20
N VAL A 547 12.86 122.15 4.49
CA VAL A 547 12.68 123.62 4.73
C VAL A 547 11.40 124.02 5.53
N LEU A 548 11.47 124.96 6.52
CA LEU A 548 10.58 126.14 6.82
C LEU A 548 10.31 126.54 8.32
N ILE A 549 10.01 127.86 8.57
CA ILE A 549 9.38 128.58 9.76
C ILE A 549 10.27 129.62 10.56
N LYS A 550 9.68 130.65 11.25
CA LYS A 550 10.31 131.91 11.81
C LYS A 550 9.64 132.56 13.10
N GLN A 551 10.18 133.69 13.66
CA GLN A 551 9.87 134.41 14.96
C GLN A 551 9.60 135.97 14.90
N PRO A 552 9.12 136.67 16.00
CA PRO A 552 9.09 138.17 16.19
C PRO A 552 9.34 138.80 17.64
N GLU A 553 9.31 140.16 17.79
CA GLU A 553 9.63 141.06 18.99
C GLU A 553 8.71 142.37 19.07
N GLY A 554 8.74 143.42 19.97
CA GLY A 554 9.44 143.85 21.23
C GLY A 554 9.23 145.36 21.68
N MET A 555 9.76 145.84 22.84
CA MET A 555 10.10 147.27 23.32
C MET A 555 9.10 148.32 23.95
N LEU A 556 9.53 149.13 24.99
CA LEU A 556 9.28 150.60 25.28
C LEU A 556 9.86 151.17 26.66
N ASP A 557 9.91 152.50 26.91
CA ASP A 557 10.69 153.17 28.03
C ASP A 557 10.25 154.63 28.50
N LYS A 558 10.70 155.08 29.71
CA LYS A 558 10.85 156.45 30.35
C LYS A 558 9.79 157.12 31.29
N PHE A 559 10.22 157.53 32.50
CA PHE A 559 9.58 158.46 33.49
C PHE A 559 10.62 159.19 34.40
N SER A 560 10.23 160.11 35.31
CA SER A 560 11.14 161.00 36.09
C SER A 560 11.30 160.67 37.59
N TRP A 561 12.36 161.14 38.25
CA TRP A 561 12.86 160.58 39.54
C TRP A 561 11.92 160.65 40.77
N PRO A 562 11.20 161.76 41.08
CA PRO A 562 10.30 161.78 42.23
C PRO A 562 9.09 160.87 42.05
N GLU A 563 8.56 160.82 40.82
CA GLU A 563 7.52 159.87 40.39
C GLU A 563 8.07 158.45 40.50
N LEU A 564 9.29 158.22 40.03
CA LEU A 564 9.99 156.94 40.14
C LEU A 564 10.13 156.50 41.60
N CYS A 565 10.42 157.39 42.55
CA CYS A 565 10.48 157.02 43.97
C CYS A 565 9.12 156.63 44.56
N ALA A 566 8.04 157.33 44.21
CA ALA A 566 6.68 156.95 44.63
C ALA A 566 6.25 155.62 43.99
N VAL A 567 6.46 155.48 42.68
CA VAL A 567 6.20 154.27 41.90
C VAL A 567 7.09 153.11 42.36
N LEU A 568 8.34 153.35 42.80
CA LEU A 568 9.19 152.32 43.41
C LEU A 568 8.66 151.87 44.77
N GLN A 569 8.15 152.77 45.60
CA GLN A 569 7.54 152.40 46.88
C GLN A 569 6.25 151.58 46.65
N GLU A 570 5.33 152.05 45.80
CA GLU A 570 4.12 151.30 45.46
C GLU A 570 4.44 149.95 44.79
N ASN A 571 5.45 149.88 43.91
CA ASN A 571 5.90 148.62 43.34
C ASN A 571 6.55 147.70 44.38
N VAL A 572 7.30 148.22 45.35
CA VAL A 572 7.88 147.41 46.45
C VAL A 572 6.76 146.82 47.32
N ASP A 573 5.77 147.63 47.70
CA ASP A 573 4.64 147.16 48.51
C ASP A 573 3.75 146.17 47.73
N ALA A 574 3.54 146.39 46.42
CA ALA A 574 2.88 145.43 45.53
C ALA A 574 3.67 144.11 45.38
N LEU A 575 4.99 144.20 45.19
CA LEU A 575 5.90 143.04 45.12
C LEU A 575 5.92 142.26 46.42
N ILE A 576 5.80 142.91 47.59
CA ILE A 576 5.65 142.24 48.89
C ILE A 576 4.32 141.47 48.96
N VAL A 577 3.22 142.04 48.47
CA VAL A 577 1.92 141.34 48.40
C VAL A 577 1.97 140.13 47.45
N ASP A 578 2.55 140.29 46.26
CA ASP A 578 2.68 139.18 45.30
C ASP A 578 3.71 138.13 45.73
N LEU A 579 4.77 138.51 46.46
CA LEU A 579 5.71 137.58 47.08
C LEU A 579 5.03 136.71 48.14
N ASN A 580 4.21 137.31 49.01
CA ASN A 580 3.43 136.56 49.99
C ASN A 580 2.45 135.59 49.32
N ARG A 581 1.72 136.05 48.29
CA ARG A 581 0.82 135.23 47.46
C ARG A 581 1.57 134.11 46.69
N ALA A 582 2.81 134.34 46.29
CA ALA A 582 3.65 133.30 45.70
C ALA A 582 4.08 132.26 46.76
N ASN A 583 4.40 132.70 47.97
CA ASN A 583 4.78 131.83 49.09
C ASN A 583 3.62 130.90 49.51
N GLU A 584 2.39 131.41 49.59
CA GLU A 584 1.18 130.59 49.82
C GLU A 584 1.00 129.50 48.76
N LYS A 585 1.25 129.82 47.47
CA LYS A 585 1.20 128.86 46.37
C LYS A 585 2.32 127.82 46.47
N ILE A 586 3.52 128.22 46.90
CA ILE A 586 4.65 127.30 47.13
C ILE A 586 4.26 126.29 48.22
N SER A 587 3.79 126.72 49.38
CA SER A 587 3.37 125.81 50.46
C SER A 587 2.22 124.86 50.05
N HIS A 588 1.30 125.31 49.20
CA HIS A 588 0.26 124.43 48.64
C HIS A 588 0.84 123.39 47.67
N LEU A 589 1.80 123.77 46.82
CA LEU A 589 2.49 122.85 45.92
C LEU A 589 3.39 121.86 46.68
N GLU A 590 4.09 122.30 47.73
CA GLU A 590 4.86 121.44 48.62
C GLU A 590 3.98 120.37 49.28
N TYR A 591 2.80 120.75 49.76
CA TYR A 591 1.82 119.81 50.30
C TYR A 591 1.35 118.77 49.26
N ILE A 592 1.02 119.20 48.03
CA ILE A 592 0.63 118.29 46.94
C ILE A 592 1.78 117.37 46.53
N CYS A 593 3.00 117.89 46.42
CA CYS A 593 4.19 117.11 46.09
C CYS A 593 4.52 116.09 47.19
N LYS A 594 4.34 116.45 48.46
CA LYS A 594 4.51 115.52 49.59
C LYS A 594 3.48 114.39 49.55
N ASN A 595 2.18 114.71 49.45
CA ASN A 595 1.13 113.69 49.32
C ASN A 595 1.40 112.74 48.13
N LYS A 596 1.81 113.27 46.96
CA LYS A 596 2.20 112.44 45.81
C LYS A 596 3.42 111.57 46.10
N SER A 597 4.47 112.11 46.73
CA SER A 597 5.66 111.35 47.14
C SER A 597 5.29 110.20 48.06
N ASP A 598 4.43 110.44 49.05
CA ASP A 598 4.03 109.42 50.03
C ASP A 598 3.15 108.33 49.39
N THR A 599 2.16 108.68 48.55
CA THR A 599 1.40 107.68 47.77
C THR A 599 2.25 106.87 46.80
N MET A 600 3.35 107.44 46.27
CA MET A 600 4.25 106.70 45.37
C MET A 600 5.11 105.69 46.14
N LYS A 601 5.48 105.98 47.40
CA LYS A 601 6.15 105.01 48.29
C LYS A 601 5.22 103.84 48.62
N GLU A 602 3.96 104.10 48.94
CA GLU A 602 2.97 103.04 49.18
C GLU A 602 2.78 102.15 47.95
N LEU A 603 2.75 102.73 46.74
CA LEU A 603 2.68 101.97 45.50
C LEU A 603 3.94 101.13 45.25
N GLN A 604 5.13 101.68 45.52
CA GLN A 604 6.40 100.94 45.42
C GLN A 604 6.47 99.78 46.43
N GLN A 605 6.11 100.02 47.69
CA GLN A 605 6.08 99.03 48.77
C GLN A 605 5.14 97.86 48.42
N THR A 606 3.94 98.15 47.91
CA THR A 606 2.98 97.12 47.52
C THR A 606 3.40 96.35 46.26
N GLN A 607 4.09 96.99 45.31
CA GLN A 607 4.70 96.28 44.17
C GLN A 607 5.81 95.34 44.64
N GLU A 608 6.74 95.80 45.48
CA GLU A 608 7.84 94.98 46.02
C GLU A 608 7.32 93.77 46.81
N ASP A 609 6.29 93.96 47.64
CA ASP A 609 5.58 92.87 48.33
C ASP A 609 4.95 91.83 47.38
N THR A 610 4.50 92.24 46.18
CA THR A 610 3.99 91.28 45.17
C THR A 610 5.11 90.56 44.44
N PHE A 611 6.21 91.24 44.08
CA PHE A 611 7.38 90.60 43.47
C PHE A 611 8.02 89.57 44.40
N ASN A 612 8.14 89.86 45.70
CA ASN A 612 8.66 88.92 46.69
C ASN A 612 7.81 87.64 46.76
N LYS A 613 6.48 87.75 46.81
CA LYS A 613 5.56 86.59 46.82
C LYS A 613 5.66 85.75 45.54
N VAL A 614 5.80 86.39 44.37
CA VAL A 614 6.00 85.67 43.09
C VAL A 614 7.37 84.97 43.06
N ALA A 615 8.43 85.61 43.55
CA ALA A 615 9.76 85.01 43.63
C ALA A 615 9.81 83.79 44.58
N GLU A 616 9.06 83.80 45.68
CA GLU A 616 8.91 82.63 46.56
C GLU A 616 8.12 81.50 45.89
N GLN A 617 7.04 81.80 45.17
CA GLN A 617 6.27 80.80 44.42
C GLN A 617 7.10 80.12 43.32
N ILE A 618 7.90 80.89 42.57
CA ILE A 618 8.80 80.35 41.54
C ILE A 618 9.82 79.39 42.17
N LYS A 619 10.50 79.80 43.25
CA LYS A 619 11.46 78.93 43.98
C LYS A 619 10.81 77.65 44.51
N ALA A 620 9.57 77.73 45.00
CA ALA A 620 8.82 76.56 45.44
C ALA A 620 8.54 75.59 44.27
N GLN A 621 8.11 76.11 43.12
CA GLN A 621 7.84 75.34 41.91
C GLN A 621 9.11 74.69 41.34
N GLU A 622 10.23 75.43 41.25
CA GLU A 622 11.54 74.91 40.86
C GLU A 622 11.98 73.76 41.78
N SER A 623 11.80 73.90 43.09
CA SER A 623 12.15 72.86 44.06
C SER A 623 11.29 71.59 43.93
N CYS A 624 10.06 71.72 43.43
CA CYS A 624 9.17 70.59 43.14
C CYS A 624 9.63 69.86 41.88
N TRP A 625 9.84 70.58 40.77
CA TRP A 625 10.35 70.01 39.52
C TRP A 625 11.73 69.36 39.69
N HIS A 626 12.62 69.95 40.50
CA HIS A 626 13.95 69.38 40.74
C HIS A 626 13.91 68.07 41.57
N LYS A 627 12.89 67.87 42.42
CA LYS A 627 12.63 66.56 43.06
C LYS A 627 12.07 65.56 42.06
N GLN A 628 11.03 65.94 41.31
CA GLN A 628 10.38 65.08 40.32
C GLN A 628 11.35 64.60 39.23
N LYS A 629 12.27 65.47 38.80
CA LYS A 629 13.36 65.11 37.89
C LYS A 629 14.27 64.00 38.47
N LYS A 630 14.70 64.13 39.73
CA LYS A 630 15.56 63.14 40.39
C LYS A 630 14.86 61.79 40.62
N GLU A 631 13.56 61.81 40.91
CA GLU A 631 12.72 60.61 41.01
C GLU A 631 12.68 59.85 39.67
N LEU A 632 12.46 60.57 38.56
CA LEU A 632 12.48 60.01 37.20
C LEU A 632 13.87 59.51 36.79
N GLU A 633 14.94 60.27 37.05
CA GLU A 633 16.32 59.88 36.77
C GLU A 633 16.70 58.57 37.49
N LEU A 634 16.25 58.39 38.74
CA LEU A 634 16.43 57.14 39.48
C LEU A 634 15.66 55.99 38.83
N GLN A 635 14.37 56.16 38.55
CA GLN A 635 13.53 55.12 37.92
C GLN A 635 14.06 54.65 36.56
N TYR A 636 14.51 55.57 35.70
CA TYR A 636 15.14 55.20 34.42
C TYR A 636 16.46 54.44 34.62
N SER A 637 17.26 54.77 35.66
CA SER A 637 18.52 54.06 35.94
C SER A 637 18.29 52.61 36.42
N GLU A 638 17.25 52.36 37.23
CA GLU A 638 16.89 51.01 37.67
C GLU A 638 16.33 50.17 36.52
N LEU A 639 15.48 50.76 35.67
CA LEU A 639 14.94 50.11 34.48
C LEU A 639 16.04 49.72 33.48
N LEU A 640 17.01 50.60 33.24
CA LEU A 640 18.19 50.30 32.40
C LEU A 640 18.99 49.11 32.94
N LEU A 641 19.23 49.05 34.25
CA LEU A 641 19.94 47.94 34.89
C LEU A 641 19.18 46.61 34.79
N GLU A 642 17.85 46.61 34.87
CA GLU A 642 17.05 45.40 34.67
C GLU A 642 17.00 44.95 33.21
N VAL A 643 16.89 45.89 32.26
CA VAL A 643 16.99 45.59 30.82
C VAL A 643 18.36 45.00 30.48
N GLN A 644 19.45 45.55 31.02
CA GLN A 644 20.81 45.03 30.81
C GLN A 644 20.98 43.60 31.36
N LYS A 645 20.45 43.31 32.56
CA LYS A 645 20.44 41.96 33.14
C LYS A 645 19.61 40.96 32.31
N ARG A 646 18.51 41.40 31.69
CA ARG A 646 17.70 40.57 30.79
C ARG A 646 18.45 40.27 29.49
N ALA A 647 19.09 41.28 28.89
CA ALA A 647 19.90 41.12 27.68
C ALA A 647 21.02 40.09 27.86
N GLN A 648 21.78 40.18 28.97
CA GLN A 648 22.83 39.20 29.30
C GLN A 648 22.30 37.77 29.40
N LYS A 649 21.17 37.55 30.10
CA LYS A 649 20.54 36.22 30.21
C LYS A 649 20.09 35.66 28.85
N PHE A 650 19.56 36.50 27.95
CA PHE A 650 19.21 36.06 26.60
C PHE A 650 20.45 35.69 25.77
N GLN A 651 21.56 36.40 25.93
CA GLN A 651 22.82 36.05 25.29
C GLN A 651 23.39 34.71 25.80
N GLU A 652 23.43 34.48 27.12
CA GLU A 652 23.83 33.19 27.70
C GLU A 652 22.98 32.01 27.17
N ILE A 653 21.67 32.23 27.00
CA ILE A 653 20.74 31.24 26.43
C ILE A 653 21.02 31.02 24.94
N ALA A 654 21.32 32.07 24.17
CA ALA A 654 21.66 31.98 22.75
C ALA A 654 22.97 31.21 22.54
N GLU A 655 24.03 31.54 23.27
CA GLU A 655 25.34 30.84 23.23
C GLU A 655 25.18 29.36 23.59
N LYS A 656 24.45 29.05 24.67
CA LYS A 656 24.14 27.68 25.09
C LYS A 656 23.28 26.90 24.08
N ASN A 657 22.48 27.57 23.27
CA ASN A 657 21.72 26.93 22.20
C ASN A 657 22.57 26.76 20.92
N MET A 658 23.48 27.69 20.61
CA MET A 658 24.46 27.55 19.53
C MET A 658 25.41 26.36 19.80
N GLU A 659 25.86 26.19 21.05
CA GLU A 659 26.59 24.98 21.48
C GLU A 659 25.83 23.68 21.23
N LYS A 660 24.52 23.62 21.54
CA LYS A 660 23.69 22.44 21.27
C LYS A 660 23.57 22.18 19.76
N LEU A 661 23.37 23.23 18.97
CA LEU A 661 23.25 23.13 17.52
C LEU A 661 24.54 22.57 16.91
N ASN A 662 25.71 23.09 17.33
CA ASN A 662 27.02 22.59 16.89
C ASN A 662 27.29 21.13 17.30
N ARG A 663 26.68 20.63 18.39
CA ARG A 663 26.74 19.21 18.80
C ARG A 663 25.80 18.34 17.95
N ILE A 664 24.60 18.84 17.64
CA ILE A 664 23.62 18.17 16.78
C ILE A 664 24.15 18.07 15.34
N GLU A 665 24.73 19.14 14.81
CA GLU A 665 25.32 19.19 13.47
C GLU A 665 26.43 18.14 13.30
N LYS A 666 27.39 18.06 14.23
CA LYS A 666 28.42 17.01 14.23
C LYS A 666 27.86 15.59 14.32
N SER A 667 26.79 15.38 15.09
CA SER A 667 26.12 14.07 15.13
C SER A 667 25.40 13.74 13.82
N HIS A 668 24.85 14.75 13.13
CA HIS A 668 24.24 14.61 11.81
C HIS A 668 25.30 14.29 10.74
N GLU A 669 26.44 14.99 10.74
CA GLU A 669 27.58 14.67 9.86
C GLU A 669 28.06 13.22 10.03
N GLN A 670 28.22 12.77 11.29
CA GLN A 670 28.59 11.39 11.57
C GLN A 670 27.53 10.39 11.08
N LEU A 671 26.24 10.65 11.33
CA LEU A 671 25.15 9.78 10.85
C LEU A 671 25.04 9.76 9.31
N VAL A 672 25.35 10.86 8.63
CA VAL A 672 25.44 10.91 7.15
C VAL A 672 26.61 10.06 6.65
N PHE A 673 27.78 10.14 7.30
CA PHE A 673 28.92 9.29 6.99
C PHE A 673 28.59 7.79 7.18
N GLU A 674 28.05 7.42 8.34
CA GLU A 674 27.63 6.04 8.65
C GLU A 674 26.57 5.52 7.66
N ASN A 675 25.57 6.34 7.30
CA ASN A 675 24.58 6.00 6.28
C ASN A 675 25.23 5.74 4.92
N SER A 676 26.19 6.57 4.50
CA SER A 676 26.93 6.37 3.25
C SER A 676 27.73 5.05 3.26
N HIS A 677 28.36 4.71 4.40
CA HIS A 677 29.08 3.46 4.60
C HIS A 677 28.14 2.23 4.53
N PHE A 678 27.02 2.24 5.25
CA PHE A 678 26.04 1.15 5.20
C PHE A 678 25.40 0.99 3.81
N LYS A 679 25.13 2.10 3.10
CA LYS A 679 24.62 2.09 1.72
C LYS A 679 25.62 1.44 0.75
N ASN A 680 26.92 1.74 0.89
CA ASN A 680 27.98 1.12 0.11
C ASN A 680 28.09 -0.38 0.40
N LEU A 681 28.12 -0.78 1.68
CA LEU A 681 28.18 -2.18 2.11
C LEU A 681 26.96 -2.98 1.61
N LEU A 682 25.74 -2.43 1.73
CA LEU A 682 24.52 -3.03 1.20
C LEU A 682 24.59 -3.23 -0.32
N SER A 683 25.15 -2.26 -1.06
CA SER A 683 25.33 -2.37 -2.51
C SER A 683 26.31 -3.49 -2.90
N GLN A 684 27.38 -3.65 -2.12
CA GLN A 684 28.36 -4.73 -2.29
C GLN A 684 27.71 -6.09 -1.99
N THR A 685 27.08 -6.27 -0.83
CA THR A 685 26.41 -7.54 -0.49
C THR A 685 25.28 -7.90 -1.45
N LYS A 686 24.59 -6.92 -2.03
CA LYS A 686 23.62 -7.16 -3.12
C LYS A 686 24.29 -7.65 -4.40
N ARG A 687 25.46 -7.09 -4.77
CA ARG A 687 26.27 -7.53 -5.91
C ARG A 687 26.81 -8.95 -5.70
N GLU A 688 27.34 -9.25 -4.53
CA GLU A 688 27.84 -10.58 -4.13
C GLU A 688 26.74 -11.64 -4.22
N LYS A 689 25.60 -11.41 -3.55
CA LYS A 689 24.45 -12.35 -3.54
C LYS A 689 23.89 -12.59 -4.94
N THR A 690 23.79 -11.57 -5.78
CA THR A 690 23.28 -11.75 -7.15
C THR A 690 24.28 -12.44 -8.08
N SER A 691 25.58 -12.18 -7.95
CA SER A 691 26.61 -12.93 -8.67
C SER A 691 26.65 -14.41 -8.26
N LEU A 692 26.57 -14.70 -6.95
CA LEU A 692 26.47 -16.08 -6.45
C LEU A 692 25.22 -16.79 -6.99
N LEU A 693 24.06 -16.12 -7.00
CA LEU A 693 22.82 -16.68 -7.54
C LEU A 693 22.93 -17.00 -9.04
N VAL A 694 23.52 -16.10 -9.85
CA VAL A 694 23.73 -16.35 -11.29
C VAL A 694 24.70 -17.51 -11.51
N ALA A 695 25.80 -17.59 -10.75
CA ALA A 695 26.73 -18.72 -10.84
C ALA A 695 26.06 -20.05 -10.45
N CYS A 696 25.28 -20.07 -9.36
CA CYS A 696 24.51 -21.25 -8.95
C CYS A 696 23.47 -21.66 -10.00
N ALA A 697 22.76 -20.71 -10.62
CA ALA A 697 21.78 -21.00 -11.67
C ALA A 697 22.43 -21.58 -12.93
N LEU A 698 23.57 -21.04 -13.38
CA LEU A 698 24.33 -21.58 -14.51
C LEU A 698 24.90 -22.98 -14.20
N MET A 699 25.45 -23.18 -13.00
CA MET A 699 25.96 -24.48 -12.56
C MET A 699 24.85 -25.53 -12.42
N ALA A 700 23.70 -25.18 -11.85
CA ALA A 700 22.54 -26.08 -11.77
C ALA A 700 22.00 -26.44 -13.17
N GLY A 701 21.92 -25.46 -14.07
CA GLY A 701 21.53 -25.64 -15.47
C GLY A 701 22.49 -26.54 -16.26
N ALA A 702 23.78 -26.60 -15.89
CA ALA A 702 24.76 -27.53 -16.45
C ALA A 702 24.71 -28.92 -15.75
N PHE A 703 24.54 -28.93 -14.43
CA PHE A 703 24.57 -30.15 -13.60
C PHE A 703 23.36 -31.06 -13.83
N TYR A 704 22.13 -30.52 -13.86
CA TYR A 704 20.92 -31.34 -13.98
C TYR A 704 20.86 -32.16 -15.30
N PRO A 705 21.24 -31.62 -16.48
CA PRO A 705 21.41 -32.41 -17.70
C PRO A 705 22.53 -33.46 -17.65
N LEU A 706 23.54 -33.31 -16.79
CA LEU A 706 24.60 -34.30 -16.59
C LEU A 706 24.18 -35.40 -15.62
N TYR A 707 23.54 -35.04 -14.50
CA TYR A 707 22.97 -35.98 -13.53
C TYR A 707 21.89 -36.88 -14.18
N SER A 708 20.94 -36.30 -14.90
CA SER A 708 19.90 -37.07 -15.62
C SER A 708 20.49 -38.03 -16.67
N ARG A 709 21.57 -37.63 -17.37
CA ARG A 709 22.34 -38.54 -18.25
C ARG A 709 23.07 -39.63 -17.47
N SER A 710 23.60 -39.34 -16.29
CA SER A 710 24.24 -40.33 -15.42
C SER A 710 23.25 -41.37 -14.91
N SER A 711 22.08 -40.94 -14.43
CA SER A 711 20.98 -41.83 -14.01
C SER A 711 20.45 -42.68 -15.18
N ALA A 712 20.30 -42.08 -16.37
CA ALA A 712 19.96 -42.82 -17.59
C ALA A 712 21.04 -43.83 -18.03
N LEU A 713 22.32 -43.63 -17.65
CA LEU A 713 23.40 -44.59 -17.89
C LEU A 713 23.46 -45.67 -16.79
N SER A 714 23.16 -45.36 -15.53
CA SER A 714 23.02 -46.35 -14.45
C SER A 714 21.89 -47.33 -14.78
N THR A 715 20.69 -46.83 -15.08
CA THR A 715 19.55 -47.68 -15.45
C THR A 715 19.82 -48.55 -16.69
N GLN A 716 20.62 -48.07 -17.66
CA GLN A 716 21.10 -48.88 -18.78
C GLN A 716 22.15 -49.94 -18.37
N ARG A 717 23.07 -49.62 -17.45
CA ARG A 717 23.99 -50.61 -16.83
C ARG A 717 23.21 -51.70 -16.12
N ASP A 718 22.22 -51.31 -15.31
CA ASP A 718 21.45 -52.20 -14.44
C ASP A 718 20.61 -53.19 -15.26
N PHE A 719 19.89 -52.69 -16.28
CA PHE A 719 19.21 -53.53 -17.26
C PHE A 719 20.16 -54.47 -18.02
N LEU A 720 21.34 -54.00 -18.46
CA LEU A 720 22.31 -54.86 -19.13
C LEU A 720 22.89 -55.94 -18.20
N GLN A 721 23.07 -55.64 -16.91
CA GLN A 721 23.49 -56.62 -15.91
C GLN A 721 22.41 -57.68 -15.66
N GLU A 722 21.14 -57.27 -15.53
CA GLU A 722 19.99 -58.17 -15.42
C GLU A 722 19.89 -59.12 -16.63
N GLN A 723 20.04 -58.60 -17.85
CA GLN A 723 20.04 -59.42 -19.08
C GLN A 723 21.22 -60.42 -19.12
N VAL A 724 22.40 -60.04 -18.62
CA VAL A 724 23.56 -60.95 -18.50
C VAL A 724 23.30 -62.03 -17.45
N ASN A 725 22.77 -61.67 -16.28
CA ASN A 725 22.43 -62.61 -15.21
C ASN A 725 21.39 -63.63 -15.69
N THR A 726 20.32 -63.17 -16.35
CA THR A 726 19.26 -64.02 -16.93
C THR A 726 19.83 -64.98 -17.99
N PHE A 727 20.78 -64.50 -18.82
CA PHE A 727 21.41 -65.35 -19.84
C PHE A 727 22.31 -66.44 -19.24
N GLU A 728 23.11 -66.12 -18.20
CA GLU A 728 23.91 -67.14 -17.50
C GLU A 728 23.05 -68.12 -16.71
N LEU A 729 21.90 -67.69 -16.15
CA LEU A 729 20.92 -68.58 -15.51
C LEU A 729 20.32 -69.57 -16.52
N LEU A 730 19.82 -69.11 -17.67
CA LEU A 730 19.28 -70.00 -18.72
C LEU A 730 20.37 -70.94 -19.29
N LYS A 731 21.61 -70.48 -19.37
CA LYS A 731 22.79 -71.29 -19.75
C LYS A 731 23.19 -72.28 -18.65
N LEU A 732 22.74 -72.10 -17.40
CA LEU A 732 22.81 -73.12 -16.35
C LEU A 732 21.69 -74.15 -16.53
N GLU A 733 20.42 -73.71 -16.64
CA GLU A 733 19.26 -74.59 -16.87
C GLU A 733 19.44 -75.53 -18.07
N VAL A 734 19.94 -75.01 -19.19
CA VAL A 734 20.21 -75.80 -20.41
C VAL A 734 21.32 -76.83 -20.19
N ARG A 735 22.33 -76.54 -19.35
CA ARG A 735 23.33 -77.56 -18.96
C ARG A 735 22.70 -78.62 -18.04
N THR A 736 21.92 -78.21 -17.04
CA THR A 736 21.27 -79.14 -16.11
C THR A 736 20.30 -80.07 -16.84
N LEU A 737 19.53 -79.57 -17.81
CA LEU A 737 18.70 -80.38 -18.71
C LEU A 737 19.54 -81.35 -19.57
N ALA A 738 20.64 -80.87 -20.17
CA ALA A 738 21.53 -81.72 -20.95
C ALA A 738 22.20 -82.82 -20.10
N GLN A 739 22.55 -82.53 -18.85
CA GLN A 739 23.10 -83.49 -17.89
C GLN A 739 22.05 -84.49 -17.41
N ALA A 740 20.83 -84.06 -17.11
CA ALA A 740 19.72 -84.93 -16.71
C ALA A 740 19.29 -85.91 -17.83
N LEU A 741 19.47 -85.53 -19.09
CA LEU A 741 19.24 -86.40 -20.26
C LEU A 741 20.47 -87.25 -20.63
N SER A 742 21.63 -87.03 -20.01
CA SER A 742 22.90 -87.66 -20.35
C SER A 742 23.33 -88.66 -19.27
N THR A 743 22.67 -89.83 -19.24
CA THR A 743 23.16 -91.00 -18.50
C THR A 743 23.28 -92.20 -19.42
N VAL A 744 24.31 -93.02 -19.18
CA VAL A 744 24.76 -94.14 -20.02
C VAL A 744 25.25 -93.74 -21.42
N GLU A 745 26.51 -93.34 -21.50
CA GLU A 745 27.46 -94.16 -22.27
C GLU A 745 28.87 -94.09 -21.65
N GLU A 746 29.65 -95.16 -21.74
CA GLU A 746 30.93 -95.29 -21.06
C GLU A 746 32.11 -94.73 -21.86
N LYS A 747 33.25 -94.57 -21.17
CA LYS A 747 34.55 -94.14 -21.69
C LYS A 747 34.90 -94.81 -23.05
N LYS A 748 34.87 -94.04 -24.14
CA LYS A 748 35.72 -94.28 -25.32
C LYS A 748 36.03 -93.00 -26.09
N GLN A 749 37.04 -93.09 -26.92
CA GLN A 749 37.85 -91.99 -27.43
C GLN A 749 37.72 -91.92 -28.96
N GLU A 750 37.29 -90.77 -29.50
CA GLU A 750 37.42 -90.49 -30.94
C GLU A 750 37.94 -89.06 -31.20
N GLU A 751 39.09 -89.00 -31.88
CA GLU A 751 39.61 -87.78 -32.50
C GLU A 751 39.14 -87.68 -33.96
N ALA A 752 38.08 -86.91 -34.26
CA ALA A 752 37.65 -86.74 -35.66
C ALA A 752 37.05 -85.36 -36.03
N LYS A 753 37.92 -84.46 -36.52
CA LYS A 753 37.72 -83.73 -37.79
C LYS A 753 36.37 -82.99 -38.03
N MET A 754 35.95 -82.09 -37.14
CA MET A 754 35.00 -81.03 -37.54
C MET A 754 35.67 -80.00 -38.46
N LYS A 755 35.16 -79.87 -39.69
CA LYS A 755 35.82 -79.15 -40.80
C LYS A 755 35.76 -77.62 -40.67
N LYS A 756 36.74 -76.93 -41.27
CA LYS A 756 36.89 -75.46 -41.33
C LYS A 756 35.56 -74.72 -41.62
N LYS A 757 35.02 -73.95 -40.65
CA LYS A 757 34.02 -72.89 -40.88
C LYS A 757 34.46 -71.52 -40.37
N THR A 758 35.44 -70.96 -41.10
CA THR A 758 35.68 -69.50 -41.31
C THR A 758 35.77 -68.54 -40.10
N PHE A 759 36.93 -67.89 -40.00
CA PHE A 759 37.36 -66.71 -39.20
C PHE A 759 36.35 -65.65 -38.68
N LYS A 760 35.09 -65.60 -39.16
CA LYS A 760 34.08 -64.61 -38.72
C LYS A 760 33.79 -64.64 -37.21
N GLY A 761 34.02 -65.77 -36.54
CA GLY A 761 33.94 -65.89 -35.08
C GLY A 761 35.03 -65.09 -34.35
N LEU A 762 36.31 -65.30 -34.70
CA LEU A 762 37.44 -64.65 -34.04
C LEU A 762 37.41 -63.13 -34.19
N ILE A 763 36.99 -62.59 -35.34
CA ILE A 763 36.83 -61.13 -35.53
C ILE A 763 35.74 -60.56 -34.60
N ARG A 764 34.68 -61.31 -34.30
CA ARG A 764 33.67 -60.90 -33.30
C ARG A 764 34.22 -60.95 -31.87
N VAL A 765 35.04 -61.95 -31.54
CA VAL A 765 35.72 -62.04 -30.22
C VAL A 765 36.73 -60.90 -30.04
N PHE A 766 37.59 -60.64 -31.03
CA PHE A 766 38.54 -59.52 -31.00
C PHE A 766 37.84 -58.17 -30.85
N ARG A 767 36.75 -57.93 -31.60
CA ARG A 767 35.95 -56.70 -31.45
C ARG A 767 35.32 -56.59 -30.07
N LYS A 768 34.80 -57.67 -29.48
CA LYS A 768 34.33 -57.67 -28.09
C LYS A 768 35.46 -57.33 -27.10
N GLY A 769 36.65 -57.90 -27.28
CA GLY A 769 37.83 -57.62 -26.46
C GLY A 769 38.27 -56.15 -26.52
N VAL A 770 38.38 -55.58 -27.73
CA VAL A 770 38.74 -54.15 -27.91
C VAL A 770 37.67 -53.22 -27.31
N ILE A 771 36.38 -53.55 -27.45
CA ILE A 771 35.29 -52.79 -26.80
C ILE A 771 35.41 -52.88 -25.27
N ALA A 772 35.68 -54.06 -24.71
CA ALA A 772 35.87 -54.25 -23.28
C ALA A 772 37.10 -53.49 -22.74
N ILE A 773 38.23 -53.52 -23.44
CA ILE A 773 39.45 -52.76 -23.07
C ILE A 773 39.21 -51.25 -23.13
N LEU A 774 38.51 -50.75 -24.15
CA LEU A 774 38.16 -49.33 -24.26
C LEU A 774 37.14 -48.91 -23.19
N ALA A 775 36.18 -49.76 -22.85
CA ALA A 775 35.27 -49.52 -21.72
C ALA A 775 36.02 -49.54 -20.39
N ALA A 776 36.92 -50.49 -20.17
CA ALA A 776 37.75 -50.58 -18.96
C ALA A 776 38.68 -49.36 -18.82
N ASN A 777 39.33 -48.90 -19.88
CA ASN A 777 40.14 -47.67 -19.83
C ASN A 777 39.30 -46.41 -19.58
N ARG A 778 38.06 -46.37 -20.09
CA ARG A 778 37.11 -45.27 -19.78
C ARG A 778 36.67 -45.27 -18.33
N LEU A 779 36.31 -46.44 -17.79
CA LEU A 779 35.95 -46.61 -16.38
C LEU A 779 37.16 -46.36 -15.46
N LYS A 780 38.37 -46.72 -15.89
CA LYS A 780 39.62 -46.40 -15.20
C LYS A 780 39.88 -44.89 -15.13
N ILE A 781 39.61 -44.15 -16.20
CA ILE A 781 39.72 -42.67 -16.21
C ILE A 781 38.62 -42.03 -15.35
N LEU A 782 37.38 -42.51 -15.45
CA LEU A 782 36.27 -42.07 -14.58
C LEU A 782 36.48 -42.42 -13.10
N GLY A 783 37.28 -43.46 -12.81
CA GLY A 783 37.70 -43.88 -11.48
C GLY A 783 39.08 -43.36 -11.05
N GLN A 784 39.72 -42.46 -11.81
CA GLN A 784 40.90 -41.74 -11.31
C GLN A 784 40.45 -40.71 -10.27
N SER A 785 41.08 -40.75 -9.10
CA SER A 785 40.55 -40.14 -7.89
C SER A 785 40.71 -38.62 -7.84
N CYS A 786 39.61 -37.89 -8.03
CA CYS A 786 39.43 -36.58 -7.39
C CYS A 786 39.20 -36.77 -5.88
N VAL A 787 39.59 -35.78 -5.06
CA VAL A 787 39.31 -35.82 -3.61
C VAL A 787 37.83 -35.52 -3.38
N SER A 788 37.11 -36.54 -2.90
CA SER A 788 35.70 -36.42 -2.55
C SER A 788 35.50 -35.87 -1.14
N LEU A 789 34.58 -34.92 -1.04
CA LEU A 789 33.99 -34.42 0.20
C LEU A 789 32.98 -35.44 0.73
N PHE A 790 32.00 -35.80 -0.10
CA PHE A 790 31.05 -36.88 0.14
C PHE A 790 30.52 -37.45 -1.19
N THR A 791 29.77 -38.55 -1.11
CA THR A 791 29.01 -39.11 -2.24
C THR A 791 27.52 -38.96 -1.95
N TRP A 792 26.80 -38.24 -2.80
CA TRP A 792 25.36 -38.11 -2.72
C TRP A 792 24.69 -39.34 -3.35
N MET A 793 23.78 -39.99 -2.63
CA MET A 793 22.96 -41.10 -3.13
C MET A 793 21.49 -40.82 -2.81
N GLU A 794 20.62 -41.24 -3.73
CA GLU A 794 19.17 -41.15 -3.57
C GLU A 794 18.66 -42.41 -2.86
N SER A 795 17.93 -42.22 -1.75
CA SER A 795 17.84 -43.15 -0.61
C SER A 795 17.23 -44.54 -0.86
N PHE A 796 16.80 -44.86 -2.09
CA PHE A 796 15.95 -46.02 -2.40
C PHE A 796 16.41 -46.87 -3.59
N ARG A 797 17.61 -46.64 -4.15
CA ARG A 797 18.23 -47.53 -5.15
C ARG A 797 19.76 -47.56 -5.00
N GLU A 798 20.37 -48.71 -5.28
CA GLU A 798 21.83 -48.92 -5.36
C GLU A 798 22.42 -48.34 -6.68
N GLY A 799 22.08 -47.08 -6.96
CA GLY A 799 22.51 -46.35 -8.14
C GLY A 799 23.92 -45.78 -8.03
N ILE A 800 24.44 -45.25 -9.14
CA ILE A 800 25.72 -44.54 -9.14
C ILE A 800 25.57 -43.22 -8.37
N GLY A 801 26.13 -43.17 -7.15
CA GLY A 801 26.19 -41.96 -6.33
C GLY A 801 27.01 -40.85 -6.99
N VAL A 802 26.59 -39.60 -6.81
CA VAL A 802 27.26 -38.42 -7.36
C VAL A 802 28.37 -37.98 -6.42
N LEU A 803 29.60 -37.91 -6.92
CA LEU A 803 30.76 -37.46 -6.16
C LEU A 803 30.77 -35.93 -6.05
N VAL A 804 30.83 -35.40 -4.83
CA VAL A 804 31.06 -33.98 -4.55
C VAL A 804 32.53 -33.83 -4.17
N CYS A 805 33.25 -32.91 -4.82
CA CYS A 805 34.70 -32.77 -4.69
C CYS A 805 35.11 -31.35 -4.24
N THR A 806 36.27 -31.25 -3.60
CA THR A 806 36.97 -29.99 -3.25
C THR A 806 38.26 -29.86 -4.06
N GLY A 807 38.73 -28.63 -4.30
CA GLY A 807 40.07 -28.41 -4.87
C GLY A 807 41.17 -28.64 -3.85
N GLU A 808 42.31 -29.19 -4.27
CA GLU A 808 43.48 -29.40 -3.40
C GLU A 808 44.46 -28.23 -3.49
N LEU A 809 44.86 -27.68 -2.33
CA LEU A 809 46.22 -27.19 -2.15
C LEU A 809 47.16 -28.41 -2.03
N LYS A 810 48.24 -28.42 -2.81
CA LYS A 810 49.19 -29.55 -2.88
C LYS A 810 49.85 -29.80 -1.52
N ASP A 811 49.59 -30.96 -0.92
CA ASP A 811 50.53 -31.57 0.01
C ASP A 811 50.70 -33.07 -0.28
N LYS A 812 51.94 -33.57 -0.17
CA LYS A 812 52.35 -34.89 -0.68
C LYS A 812 52.43 -35.98 0.39
N HIS A 813 51.91 -35.73 1.59
CA HIS A 813 52.09 -36.63 2.73
C HIS A 813 50.99 -37.68 2.88
N LYS A 814 51.40 -38.97 2.90
CA LYS A 814 50.51 -40.13 3.10
C LYS A 814 50.14 -40.31 4.58
N PHE A 815 49.23 -39.49 5.10
CA PHE A 815 48.78 -39.61 6.49
C PHE A 815 48.03 -40.93 6.80
N PRO A 816 48.06 -41.40 8.07
CA PRO A 816 47.23 -42.52 8.56
C PRO A 816 45.72 -42.29 8.37
N LYS A 817 44.92 -43.37 8.48
CA LYS A 817 43.47 -43.33 8.16
C LYS A 817 42.70 -42.24 8.93
N HIS A 818 42.89 -42.10 10.25
CA HIS A 818 42.10 -41.16 11.06
C HIS A 818 42.48 -39.68 10.84
N GLN A 819 43.76 -39.35 10.59
CA GLN A 819 44.15 -37.96 10.31
C GLN A 819 43.60 -37.42 8.98
N LYS A 820 43.32 -38.30 8.01
CA LYS A 820 42.73 -37.91 6.71
C LYS A 820 41.33 -37.32 6.83
N GLU A 821 40.56 -37.72 7.85
CA GLU A 821 39.18 -37.27 8.01
C GLU A 821 39.13 -35.85 8.58
N GLN A 822 39.93 -35.57 9.62
CA GLN A 822 40.15 -34.20 10.11
C GLN A 822 40.75 -33.28 9.03
N LEU A 823 41.74 -33.77 8.27
CA LEU A 823 42.34 -32.98 7.19
C LEU A 823 41.33 -32.66 6.08
N ARG A 824 40.45 -33.61 5.71
CA ARG A 824 39.34 -33.36 4.78
C ARG A 824 38.34 -32.34 5.32
N CYS A 825 37.99 -32.38 6.61
CA CYS A 825 37.10 -31.37 7.20
C CYS A 825 37.74 -29.96 7.19
N LEU A 826 39.05 -29.85 7.43
CA LEU A 826 39.78 -28.58 7.33
C LEU A 826 39.90 -28.07 5.88
N GLN A 827 40.14 -28.97 4.91
CA GLN A 827 40.14 -28.65 3.48
C GLN A 827 38.74 -28.27 2.98
N ALA A 828 37.69 -28.92 3.47
CA ALA A 828 36.31 -28.58 3.20
C ALA A 828 35.96 -27.19 3.73
N LEU A 829 36.35 -26.90 4.97
CA LEU A 829 36.13 -25.60 5.60
C LEU A 829 36.83 -24.50 4.79
N SER A 830 38.13 -24.64 4.50
CA SER A 830 38.90 -23.63 3.76
C SER A 830 38.42 -23.44 2.31
N TRP A 831 37.89 -24.48 1.67
CA TRP A 831 37.24 -24.38 0.35
C TRP A 831 35.91 -23.64 0.43
N LEU A 832 35.06 -23.97 1.41
CA LEU A 832 33.73 -23.36 1.60
C LEU A 832 33.80 -21.92 2.11
N THR A 833 34.87 -21.52 2.81
CA THR A 833 35.10 -20.14 3.27
C THR A 833 36.12 -19.38 2.40
N SER A 834 36.47 -19.87 1.21
CA SER A 834 37.49 -19.25 0.36
C SER A 834 37.04 -17.90 -0.20
N THR A 835 37.70 -16.83 0.26
CA THR A 835 37.55 -15.47 -0.29
C THR A 835 37.96 -15.39 -1.76
N ASP A 836 39.00 -16.13 -2.15
CA ASP A 836 39.54 -16.10 -3.50
C ASP A 836 38.57 -16.79 -4.49
N LEU A 837 37.93 -17.88 -4.07
CA LEU A 837 36.85 -18.52 -4.82
C LEU A 837 35.63 -17.59 -4.97
N LEU A 838 35.25 -16.88 -3.89
CA LEU A 838 34.17 -15.89 -3.94
C LEU A 838 34.48 -14.75 -4.93
N VAL A 839 35.69 -14.18 -4.87
CA VAL A 839 36.16 -13.14 -5.81
C VAL A 839 36.25 -13.68 -7.24
N ALA A 840 36.72 -14.92 -7.43
CA ALA A 840 36.76 -15.58 -8.75
C ALA A 840 35.36 -15.73 -9.36
N ILE A 841 34.37 -16.13 -8.56
CA ILE A 841 32.96 -16.24 -8.98
C ILE A 841 32.40 -14.85 -9.33
N ILE A 842 32.50 -13.86 -8.45
CA ILE A 842 31.96 -12.51 -8.67
C ILE A 842 32.55 -11.89 -9.94
N SER A 843 33.88 -11.96 -10.10
CA SER A 843 34.58 -11.42 -11.26
C SER A 843 34.33 -12.20 -12.56
N SER A 844 33.85 -13.45 -12.51
CA SER A 844 33.36 -14.15 -13.70
C SER A 844 31.93 -13.78 -14.08
N MET A 845 31.08 -13.42 -13.11
CA MET A 845 29.66 -13.07 -13.34
C MET A 845 29.41 -11.60 -13.72
N ALA A 846 30.42 -10.73 -13.61
CA ALA A 846 30.28 -9.29 -13.84
C ALA A 846 29.61 -8.92 -15.18
N GLU A 847 30.00 -9.57 -16.29
CA GLU A 847 29.46 -9.30 -17.63
C GLU A 847 27.96 -9.67 -17.75
N VAL A 848 27.54 -10.76 -17.11
CA VAL A 848 26.11 -11.13 -17.03
C VAL A 848 25.35 -10.18 -16.11
N GLN A 849 25.94 -9.79 -14.98
CA GLN A 849 25.32 -8.88 -14.02
C GLN A 849 25.11 -7.48 -14.63
N GLU A 850 26.04 -7.02 -15.47
CA GLU A 850 25.94 -5.79 -16.25
C GLU A 850 24.93 -5.91 -17.42
N ALA A 851 24.86 -7.07 -18.09
CA ALA A 851 23.83 -7.32 -19.09
C ALA A 851 22.43 -7.31 -18.47
N ILE A 852 22.23 -8.00 -17.33
CA ILE A 852 20.95 -8.05 -16.61
C ILE A 852 20.52 -6.66 -16.15
N SER A 853 21.43 -5.85 -15.58
CA SER A 853 21.07 -4.51 -15.07
C SER A 853 20.74 -3.49 -16.17
N LYS A 854 21.11 -3.77 -17.43
CA LYS A 854 20.79 -2.96 -18.62
C LYS A 854 19.67 -3.55 -19.49
N THR A 855 19.08 -4.68 -19.12
CA THR A 855 18.04 -5.36 -19.92
C THR A 855 16.64 -4.83 -19.59
N ASP A 856 16.01 -4.12 -20.55
CA ASP A 856 14.54 -3.98 -20.57
C ASP A 856 13.93 -5.36 -20.95
N PRO A 857 13.05 -5.95 -20.11
CA PRO A 857 12.44 -7.26 -20.38
C PRO A 857 11.65 -7.34 -21.69
N ASN A 858 11.25 -6.20 -22.30
CA ASN A 858 10.52 -6.19 -23.56
C ASN A 858 11.43 -6.26 -24.81
N SER A 859 12.75 -6.10 -24.68
CA SER A 859 13.67 -6.01 -25.81
C SER A 859 14.18 -7.38 -26.29
N ARG A 860 13.61 -7.88 -27.41
CA ARG A 860 14.07 -9.12 -28.07
C ARG A 860 15.56 -9.13 -28.43
N ILE A 861 16.14 -7.97 -28.73
CA ILE A 861 17.56 -7.84 -29.10
C ILE A 861 18.46 -8.17 -27.89
N CYS A 862 18.03 -7.82 -26.68
CA CYS A 862 18.81 -8.03 -25.46
C CYS A 862 19.00 -9.52 -25.12
N GLY A 863 18.05 -10.39 -25.49
CA GLY A 863 18.13 -11.83 -25.24
C GLY A 863 19.38 -12.49 -25.84
N HIS A 864 19.82 -12.07 -27.03
CA HIS A 864 21.04 -12.60 -27.64
C HIS A 864 22.31 -12.13 -26.93
N LEU A 865 22.34 -10.88 -26.45
CA LEU A 865 23.46 -10.33 -25.67
C LEU A 865 23.54 -11.00 -24.30
N LEU A 866 22.41 -11.20 -23.61
CA LEU A 866 22.33 -11.90 -22.34
C LEU A 866 22.78 -13.36 -22.46
N ILE A 867 22.39 -14.07 -23.53
CA ILE A 867 22.86 -15.44 -23.81
C ILE A 867 24.36 -15.47 -24.16
N GLY A 868 24.87 -14.43 -24.84
CA GLY A 868 26.30 -14.27 -25.10
C GLY A 868 27.11 -14.07 -23.82
N ALA A 869 26.70 -13.12 -22.97
CA ALA A 869 27.27 -12.89 -21.65
C ALA A 869 27.20 -14.16 -20.79
N ALA A 870 26.06 -14.86 -20.75
CA ALA A 870 25.89 -16.09 -19.98
C ALA A 870 26.89 -17.19 -20.39
N LYS A 871 27.16 -17.34 -21.69
CA LYS A 871 28.19 -18.26 -22.20
C LYS A 871 29.59 -17.83 -21.80
N ASN A 872 29.91 -16.55 -21.92
CA ASN A 872 31.23 -16.00 -21.58
C ASN A 872 31.50 -16.08 -20.07
N SER A 873 30.55 -15.68 -19.23
CA SER A 873 30.62 -15.81 -17.78
C SER A 873 30.66 -17.27 -17.31
N PHE A 874 29.92 -18.18 -17.96
CA PHE A 874 30.03 -19.62 -17.65
C PHE A 874 31.39 -20.20 -18.05
N ALA A 875 31.93 -19.85 -19.21
CA ALA A 875 33.29 -20.23 -19.60
C ALA A 875 34.33 -19.71 -18.58
N LYS A 876 34.32 -18.40 -18.28
CA LYS A 876 35.20 -17.77 -17.29
C LYS A 876 35.02 -18.34 -15.87
N LEU A 877 33.83 -18.83 -15.52
CA LEU A 877 33.59 -19.52 -14.26
C LEU A 877 34.23 -20.91 -14.28
N MET A 878 34.00 -21.69 -15.34
CA MET A 878 34.60 -23.01 -15.50
C MET A 878 36.14 -22.95 -15.58
N ASP A 879 36.72 -21.98 -16.30
CA ASP A 879 38.17 -21.80 -16.42
C ASP A 879 38.81 -21.50 -15.04
N LYS A 880 38.21 -20.60 -14.25
CA LYS A 880 38.69 -20.30 -12.89
C LYS A 880 38.47 -21.44 -11.90
N ILE A 881 37.34 -22.16 -12.00
CA ILE A 881 37.10 -23.35 -11.17
C ILE A 881 38.09 -24.46 -11.56
N SER A 882 38.35 -24.69 -12.85
CA SER A 882 39.39 -25.62 -13.30
C SER A 882 40.76 -25.22 -12.74
N LEU A 883 41.16 -23.95 -12.80
CA LEU A 883 42.41 -23.49 -12.17
C LEU A 883 42.47 -23.72 -10.65
N ALA A 884 41.33 -23.71 -9.96
CA ALA A 884 41.23 -24.02 -8.53
C ALA A 884 41.11 -25.53 -8.20
N MET A 885 40.86 -26.39 -9.21
CA MET A 885 40.74 -27.84 -9.08
C MET A 885 41.96 -28.61 -9.65
N ASP A 886 42.64 -28.06 -10.67
CA ASP A 886 43.74 -28.69 -11.42
C ASP A 886 45.11 -28.42 -10.78
N THR A 887 45.36 -28.99 -9.60
CA THR A 887 46.71 -29.00 -8.99
C THR A 887 47.61 -30.16 -9.43
N MET A 888 47.23 -30.94 -10.45
CA MET A 888 48.04 -32.00 -11.07
C MET A 888 48.43 -31.69 -12.53
N PRO A 889 49.74 -31.68 -12.89
CA PRO A 889 50.17 -31.45 -14.27
C PRO A 889 50.01 -32.74 -15.11
N LEU A 890 48.84 -32.94 -15.72
CA LEU A 890 48.70 -33.94 -16.79
C LEU A 890 49.38 -33.45 -18.07
N HIS A 891 50.44 -34.12 -18.49
CA HIS A 891 51.09 -33.88 -19.79
C HIS A 891 50.07 -33.97 -20.95
N ASN A 892 49.93 -32.87 -21.69
CA ASN A 892 49.50 -32.78 -23.10
C ASN A 892 48.46 -33.80 -23.61
N ASN A 893 47.42 -34.09 -22.83
CA ASN A 893 46.17 -34.62 -23.39
C ASN A 893 45.36 -33.45 -23.96
N ARG A 894 45.70 -33.10 -25.20
CA ARG A 894 44.89 -32.30 -26.13
C ARG A 894 43.42 -32.68 -25.93
N SER A 895 42.57 -31.73 -25.56
CA SER A 895 41.21 -32.02 -25.09
C SER A 895 40.45 -32.88 -26.10
N ILE A 896 39.55 -33.75 -25.63
CA ILE A 896 38.74 -34.62 -26.51
C ILE A 896 37.56 -33.82 -27.12
N THR A 897 37.87 -32.63 -27.63
CA THR A 897 37.13 -31.90 -28.67
C THR A 897 37.42 -32.45 -30.06
N TYR A 898 38.00 -33.66 -30.15
CA TYR A 898 38.27 -34.34 -31.41
C TYR A 898 36.95 -34.83 -32.03
N VAL A 899 36.31 -33.96 -32.83
CA VAL A 899 35.13 -34.26 -33.65
C VAL A 899 35.54 -35.10 -34.87
N GLU A 900 36.20 -36.23 -34.63
CA GLU A 900 36.59 -37.17 -35.67
C GLU A 900 35.35 -38.00 -36.06
N LYS A 901 34.74 -37.64 -37.20
CA LYS A 901 33.40 -38.09 -37.64
C LYS A 901 33.21 -39.61 -37.80
N ASP A 902 34.30 -40.38 -37.74
CA ASP A 902 34.31 -41.84 -37.82
C ASP A 902 35.07 -42.55 -36.67
N SER A 903 35.36 -41.82 -35.57
CA SER A 903 35.95 -42.40 -34.37
C SER A 903 35.18 -43.65 -33.91
N LEU A 904 35.92 -44.70 -33.54
CA LEU A 904 35.33 -45.94 -33.02
C LEU A 904 34.37 -45.68 -31.86
N VAL A 905 34.65 -44.66 -31.05
CA VAL A 905 33.76 -44.14 -29.99
C VAL A 905 32.40 -43.72 -30.54
N GLN A 906 32.36 -42.87 -31.57
CA GLN A 906 31.12 -42.36 -32.13
C GLN A 906 30.36 -43.47 -32.89
N ARG A 907 31.07 -44.40 -33.52
CA ARG A 907 30.48 -45.58 -34.17
C ARG A 907 29.86 -46.56 -33.17
N LEU A 908 30.50 -46.77 -32.03
CA LEU A 908 29.93 -47.54 -30.91
C LEU A 908 28.73 -46.83 -30.28
N ALA A 909 28.82 -45.51 -30.05
CA ALA A 909 27.70 -44.72 -29.50
C ALA A 909 26.48 -44.70 -30.43
N ARG A 910 26.67 -44.50 -31.74
CA ARG A 910 25.60 -44.62 -32.75
C ARG A 910 25.04 -46.05 -32.83
N GLY A 911 25.89 -47.06 -32.67
CA GLY A 911 25.46 -48.46 -32.61
C GLY A 911 24.59 -48.77 -31.40
N LEU A 912 25.03 -48.38 -30.21
CA LEU A 912 24.32 -48.56 -28.94
C LEU A 912 23.00 -47.77 -28.93
N HIS A 913 23.02 -46.50 -29.37
CA HIS A 913 21.80 -45.69 -29.51
C HIS A 913 20.82 -46.31 -30.51
N LYS A 914 21.30 -46.82 -31.66
CA LYS A 914 20.43 -47.55 -32.61
C LYS A 914 19.83 -48.81 -31.98
N VAL A 915 20.57 -49.55 -31.15
CA VAL A 915 20.05 -50.73 -30.43
C VAL A 915 18.99 -50.32 -29.39
N ASN A 916 19.26 -49.33 -28.52
CA ASN A 916 18.28 -48.87 -27.53
C ASN A 916 17.02 -48.28 -28.18
N THR A 917 17.16 -47.46 -29.23
CA THR A 917 16.01 -46.89 -29.94
C THR A 917 15.20 -47.98 -30.67
N LEU A 918 15.81 -49.07 -31.13
CA LEU A 918 15.07 -50.23 -31.65
C LEU A 918 14.37 -51.01 -30.53
N ALA A 919 15.03 -51.24 -29.39
CA ALA A 919 14.44 -51.93 -28.23
C ALA A 919 13.23 -51.18 -27.65
N LEU A 920 13.33 -49.85 -27.54
CA LEU A 920 12.22 -48.97 -27.13
C LEU A 920 11.09 -48.95 -28.17
N LYS A 921 11.41 -48.94 -29.48
CA LYS A 921 10.41 -48.79 -30.55
C LYS A 921 9.58 -50.05 -30.83
N TYR A 922 10.09 -51.24 -30.50
CA TYR A 922 9.35 -52.51 -30.68
C TYR A 922 8.74 -53.08 -29.39
N GLY A 923 9.07 -52.52 -28.23
CA GLY A 923 8.70 -53.07 -26.94
C GLY A 923 9.52 -54.30 -26.56
N LEU A 924 9.67 -54.55 -25.26
CA LEU A 924 10.52 -55.61 -24.72
C LEU A 924 9.86 -57.00 -24.74
N GLN A 925 9.60 -57.55 -25.94
CA GLN A 925 9.42 -59.00 -26.09
C GLN A 925 10.79 -59.73 -26.03
N GLY A 926 11.45 -59.62 -24.88
CA GLY A 926 12.75 -60.24 -24.61
C GLY A 926 12.67 -61.76 -24.58
N HIS A 927 13.49 -62.44 -25.39
CA HIS A 927 13.83 -63.87 -25.33
C HIS A 927 12.71 -64.93 -25.24
N VAL A 928 11.44 -64.56 -25.41
CA VAL A 928 10.26 -65.43 -25.40
C VAL A 928 10.44 -66.75 -26.20
N PRO A 929 11.07 -66.77 -27.39
CA PRO A 929 11.26 -68.02 -28.13
C PRO A 929 12.12 -69.05 -27.40
N ILE A 930 13.16 -68.63 -26.67
CA ILE A 930 14.09 -69.56 -26.00
C ILE A 930 13.49 -70.06 -24.69
N LEU A 931 12.90 -69.17 -23.86
CA LEU A 931 12.23 -69.58 -22.63
C LEU A 931 11.02 -70.49 -22.91
N LYS A 932 10.23 -70.19 -23.95
CA LYS A 932 9.16 -71.11 -24.39
C LYS A 932 9.71 -72.43 -24.93
N SER A 933 10.89 -72.44 -25.55
CA SER A 933 11.51 -73.69 -26.03
C SER A 933 11.98 -74.58 -24.89
N THR A 934 12.67 -74.04 -23.87
CA THR A 934 13.11 -74.82 -22.69
C THR A 934 11.92 -75.32 -21.88
N ALA A 935 10.91 -74.48 -21.62
CA ALA A 935 9.68 -74.88 -20.93
C ALA A 935 8.87 -75.92 -21.74
N SER A 936 8.81 -75.81 -23.06
CA SER A 936 8.16 -76.81 -23.92
C SER A 936 8.93 -78.14 -23.91
N LEU A 937 10.25 -78.11 -23.87
CA LEU A 937 11.10 -79.29 -23.77
C LEU A 937 10.90 -80.00 -22.42
N GLN A 938 10.88 -79.25 -21.31
CA GLN A 938 10.55 -79.78 -19.98
C GLN A 938 9.15 -80.43 -19.96
N LYS A 939 8.14 -79.77 -20.55
CA LYS A 939 6.77 -80.32 -20.64
C LYS A 939 6.70 -81.59 -21.50
N GLN A 940 7.46 -81.67 -22.59
CA GLN A 940 7.59 -82.86 -23.43
C GLN A 940 8.23 -84.02 -22.66
N ILE A 941 9.33 -83.75 -21.93
CA ILE A 941 10.03 -84.75 -21.10
C ILE A 941 9.11 -85.28 -19.99
N PHE A 942 8.47 -84.39 -19.22
CA PHE A 942 7.55 -84.78 -18.15
C PHE A 942 6.37 -85.64 -18.67
N GLY A 943 5.79 -85.23 -19.81
CA GLY A 943 4.74 -86.00 -20.50
C GLY A 943 5.23 -87.32 -21.12
N PHE A 944 6.55 -87.54 -21.25
CA PHE A 944 7.12 -88.85 -21.57
C PHE A 944 7.25 -89.71 -20.30
N THR A 945 7.79 -89.16 -19.21
CA THR A 945 7.96 -89.89 -17.93
C THR A 945 6.63 -90.35 -17.34
N GLN A 946 5.57 -89.53 -17.40
CA GLN A 946 4.23 -89.93 -16.94
C GLN A 946 3.65 -91.11 -17.72
N ARG A 947 3.82 -91.15 -19.06
CA ARG A 947 3.37 -92.27 -19.90
C ARG A 947 4.18 -93.54 -19.64
N LEU A 948 5.48 -93.41 -19.43
CA LEU A 948 6.35 -94.53 -19.05
C LEU A 948 5.94 -95.13 -17.69
N HIS A 949 5.60 -94.28 -16.72
CA HIS A 949 5.12 -94.71 -15.40
C HIS A 949 3.76 -95.43 -15.48
N ALA A 950 2.79 -94.89 -16.23
CA ALA A 950 1.49 -95.52 -16.43
C ALA A 950 1.62 -96.94 -17.02
N ALA A 951 2.44 -97.10 -18.07
CA ALA A 951 2.70 -98.41 -18.68
C ALA A 951 3.37 -99.42 -17.73
N GLU A 952 4.24 -98.99 -16.82
CA GLU A 952 4.82 -99.86 -15.79
C GLU A 952 3.79 -100.23 -14.69
N VAL A 953 2.86 -99.34 -14.36
CA VAL A 953 1.74 -99.64 -13.44
C VAL A 953 0.80 -100.67 -14.05
N GLU A 954 0.38 -100.50 -15.31
CA GLU A 954 -0.42 -101.49 -16.04
C GLU A 954 0.29 -102.85 -16.13
N ARG A 955 1.60 -102.85 -16.46
CA ARG A 955 2.42 -104.09 -16.49
C ARG A 955 2.51 -104.79 -15.14
N ARG A 956 2.43 -104.06 -14.03
CA ARG A 956 2.35 -104.63 -12.67
C ARG A 956 0.96 -105.15 -12.34
N SER A 957 -0.10 -104.42 -12.70
CA SER A 957 -1.50 -104.83 -12.52
C SER A 957 -1.80 -106.17 -13.23
N LEU A 958 -1.48 -106.25 -14.53
CA LEU A 958 -1.69 -107.46 -15.34
C LEU A 958 -0.91 -108.67 -14.82
N ARG A 959 0.24 -108.46 -14.15
CA ARG A 959 0.99 -109.54 -13.50
C ARG A 959 0.28 -110.08 -12.25
N LEU A 960 -0.38 -109.23 -11.49
CA LEU A 960 -1.15 -109.62 -10.30
C LEU A 960 -2.41 -110.41 -10.70
N GLU A 961 -3.15 -109.95 -11.72
CA GLU A 961 -4.33 -110.69 -12.24
C GLU A 961 -3.95 -112.08 -12.77
N VAL A 962 -2.81 -112.22 -13.45
CA VAL A 962 -2.31 -113.52 -13.94
C VAL A 962 -1.91 -114.47 -12.79
N THR A 963 -1.50 -113.95 -11.62
CA THR A 963 -1.32 -114.77 -10.41
C THR A 963 -2.64 -115.10 -9.72
N GLU A 964 -3.59 -114.16 -9.66
CA GLU A 964 -4.90 -114.34 -9.05
C GLU A 964 -5.72 -115.43 -9.78
N LEU A 965 -5.77 -115.36 -11.11
CA LEU A 965 -6.45 -116.37 -11.95
C LEU A 965 -5.84 -117.78 -11.77
N LYS A 966 -4.52 -117.88 -11.58
CA LYS A 966 -3.85 -119.17 -11.28
C LYS A 966 -4.13 -119.69 -9.87
N ARG A 967 -4.43 -118.82 -8.91
CA ARG A 967 -4.87 -119.20 -7.56
C ARG A 967 -6.31 -119.73 -7.61
N ASN A 968 -7.22 -118.96 -8.19
CA ASN A 968 -8.65 -119.29 -8.28
C ASN A 968 -8.93 -120.61 -9.01
N LEU A 969 -8.18 -120.93 -10.08
CA LEU A 969 -8.31 -122.20 -10.82
C LEU A 969 -7.90 -123.44 -9.99
N ASN A 970 -7.02 -123.27 -9.00
CA ASN A 970 -6.62 -124.35 -8.08
C ASN A 970 -7.52 -124.46 -6.85
N GLU A 971 -8.22 -123.39 -6.47
CA GLU A 971 -9.18 -123.39 -5.36
C GLU A 971 -10.53 -123.95 -5.78
N MET A 972 -11.06 -123.57 -6.96
CA MET A 972 -12.26 -124.18 -7.54
C MET A 972 -12.15 -125.70 -7.71
N LYS A 973 -10.94 -126.22 -7.94
CA LYS A 973 -10.67 -127.66 -8.05
C LYS A 973 -10.62 -128.37 -6.68
N LYS A 974 -10.51 -127.65 -5.57
CA LYS A 974 -10.56 -128.22 -4.20
C LYS A 974 -11.93 -128.11 -3.54
N GLU A 975 -12.76 -127.13 -3.93
CA GLU A 975 -14.13 -126.99 -3.40
C GLU A 975 -15.12 -127.98 -4.03
N LEU A 976 -14.87 -128.47 -5.25
CA LEU A 976 -15.69 -129.51 -5.87
C LEU A 976 -15.65 -130.83 -5.08
N ASP A 977 -14.48 -131.22 -4.57
CA ASP A 977 -14.31 -132.45 -3.78
C ASP A 977 -14.81 -132.28 -2.33
N LYS A 978 -14.82 -131.06 -1.78
CA LYS A 978 -15.35 -130.76 -0.44
C LYS A 978 -16.87 -130.67 -0.39
N THR A 979 -17.50 -130.10 -1.41
CA THR A 979 -18.96 -129.87 -1.44
C THR A 979 -19.75 -131.18 -1.43
N GLN A 980 -19.18 -132.28 -1.95
CA GLN A 980 -19.78 -133.62 -1.81
C GLN A 980 -19.71 -134.17 -0.38
N GLY A 981 -18.68 -133.83 0.42
CA GLY A 981 -18.56 -134.28 1.81
C GLY A 981 -19.42 -133.50 2.79
N LEU A 982 -19.46 -132.17 2.66
CA LEU A 982 -20.17 -131.29 3.60
C LEU A 982 -21.71 -131.42 3.52
N GLN A 983 -22.24 -131.84 2.36
CA GLN A 983 -23.66 -132.15 2.19
C GLN A 983 -24.15 -133.29 3.10
N MET A 984 -23.25 -134.17 3.55
CA MET A 984 -23.59 -135.31 4.42
C MET A 984 -23.60 -134.93 5.91
N GLN A 985 -22.65 -134.09 6.35
CA GLN A 985 -22.47 -133.70 7.76
C GLN A 985 -23.47 -132.63 8.23
N LEU A 986 -24.02 -131.81 7.32
CA LEU A 986 -24.99 -130.76 7.65
C LEU A 986 -26.33 -131.29 8.21
N ASN A 987 -26.64 -132.58 8.02
CA ASN A 987 -27.85 -133.20 8.54
C ASN A 987 -27.77 -133.59 10.03
N GLU A 988 -26.58 -133.82 10.59
CA GLU A 988 -26.43 -134.27 11.99
C GLU A 988 -26.36 -133.09 12.97
N PHE A 989 -25.80 -131.94 12.58
CA PHE A 989 -25.65 -130.78 13.46
C PHE A 989 -26.91 -129.90 13.62
N LYS A 990 -28.09 -130.40 13.26
CA LYS A 990 -29.38 -129.69 13.45
C LYS A 990 -29.93 -129.73 14.88
N GLN A 991 -29.22 -130.31 15.85
CA GLN A 991 -29.67 -130.43 17.25
C GLN A 991 -28.57 -130.16 18.29
N SER A 992 -28.27 -128.90 18.59
CA SER A 992 -27.85 -128.44 19.93
C SER A 992 -27.87 -126.91 20.04
N LYS A 993 -27.77 -126.36 21.26
CA LYS A 993 -27.87 -124.93 21.56
C LYS A 993 -26.51 -124.38 22.01
N LEU A 994 -26.08 -123.23 21.47
CA LEU A 994 -25.67 -121.99 22.17
C LEU A 994 -25.04 -120.98 21.18
N ILE A 995 -24.73 -119.77 21.65
CA ILE A 995 -24.22 -118.62 20.87
C ILE A 995 -22.68 -118.67 20.75
N THR A 996 -22.11 -118.26 19.62
CA THR A 996 -20.67 -117.97 19.47
C THR A 996 -20.34 -116.55 19.93
N HIS A 997 -19.54 -116.42 21.00
CA HIS A 997 -19.24 -115.16 21.69
C HIS A 997 -18.67 -114.05 20.77
N GLU A 998 -17.80 -114.43 19.83
CA GLU A 998 -17.08 -113.54 18.90
C GLU A 998 -17.99 -112.58 18.12
N LYS A 999 -19.21 -113.02 17.76
CA LYS A 999 -20.16 -112.20 16.97
C LYS A 999 -20.84 -111.09 17.78
N PHE A 1000 -20.76 -111.14 19.10
CA PHE A 1000 -21.26 -110.06 19.97
C PHE A 1000 -20.16 -109.03 20.25
N GLU A 1001 -18.95 -109.48 20.58
CA GLU A 1001 -17.81 -108.59 20.81
C GLU A 1001 -17.41 -107.81 19.55
N SER A 1002 -17.33 -108.47 18.39
CA SER A 1002 -17.05 -107.79 17.11
C SER A 1002 -18.06 -106.68 16.79
N ALA A 1003 -19.34 -106.86 17.14
CA ALA A 1003 -20.38 -105.85 16.91
C ALA A 1003 -20.26 -104.66 17.89
N CYS A 1004 -19.90 -104.93 19.15
CA CYS A 1004 -19.67 -103.90 20.17
C CYS A 1004 -18.40 -103.08 19.88
N GLU A 1005 -17.32 -103.72 19.40
CA GLU A 1005 -16.11 -103.01 18.99
C GLU A 1005 -16.33 -102.16 17.74
N GLU A 1006 -17.04 -102.64 16.71
CA GLU A 1006 -17.39 -101.80 15.56
C GLU A 1006 -18.27 -100.60 15.97
N LEU A 1007 -19.23 -100.79 16.88
CA LEU A 1007 -20.11 -99.71 17.36
C LEU A 1007 -19.34 -98.64 18.14
N ASN A 1008 -18.43 -99.03 19.05
CA ASN A 1008 -17.56 -98.07 19.76
C ASN A 1008 -16.61 -97.34 18.80
N ASN A 1009 -16.03 -98.05 17.82
CA ASN A 1009 -15.16 -97.44 16.82
C ASN A 1009 -15.93 -96.50 15.87
N ALA A 1010 -17.21 -96.76 15.58
CA ALA A 1010 -18.07 -95.83 14.85
C ALA A 1010 -18.36 -94.57 15.67
N LEU A 1011 -18.79 -94.73 16.93
CA LEU A 1011 -19.09 -93.62 17.83
C LEU A 1011 -17.89 -92.69 18.05
N LEU A 1012 -16.67 -93.24 18.17
CA LEU A 1012 -15.45 -92.45 18.33
C LEU A 1012 -15.12 -91.61 17.07
N ARG A 1013 -15.34 -92.16 15.87
CA ARG A 1013 -15.19 -91.41 14.61
C ARG A 1013 -16.23 -90.30 14.50
N GLU A 1014 -17.46 -90.56 14.92
CA GLU A 1014 -18.55 -89.59 14.89
C GLU A 1014 -18.31 -88.43 15.89
N GLN A 1015 -17.82 -88.72 17.10
CA GLN A 1015 -17.40 -87.69 18.05
C GLN A 1015 -16.23 -86.84 17.53
N GLN A 1016 -15.25 -87.45 16.88
CA GLN A 1016 -14.15 -86.71 16.24
C GLN A 1016 -14.65 -85.82 15.09
N ALA A 1017 -15.55 -86.32 14.23
CA ALA A 1017 -16.18 -85.54 13.18
C ALA A 1017 -17.00 -84.37 13.77
N GLN A 1018 -17.73 -84.60 14.86
CA GLN A 1018 -18.54 -83.56 15.51
C GLN A 1018 -17.68 -82.45 16.14
N MET A 1019 -16.55 -82.78 16.76
CA MET A 1019 -15.59 -81.76 17.22
C MET A 1019 -15.03 -80.94 16.05
N LEU A 1020 -14.64 -81.59 14.96
CA LEU A 1020 -14.03 -80.93 13.81
C LEU A 1020 -15.04 -80.05 13.03
N LEU A 1021 -16.32 -80.45 13.00
CA LEU A 1021 -17.43 -79.60 12.53
C LEU A 1021 -17.68 -78.40 13.45
N ASN A 1022 -17.65 -78.58 14.77
CA ASN A 1022 -17.79 -77.46 15.72
C ASN A 1022 -16.62 -76.48 15.60
N GLU A 1023 -15.38 -76.96 15.44
CA GLU A 1023 -14.19 -76.14 15.25
C GLU A 1023 -14.24 -75.36 13.92
N GLN A 1024 -14.69 -75.98 12.83
CA GLN A 1024 -14.94 -75.29 11.56
C GLN A 1024 -16.07 -74.26 11.67
N ALA A 1025 -17.16 -74.56 12.38
CA ALA A 1025 -18.26 -73.62 12.62
C ALA A 1025 -17.79 -72.41 13.46
N GLN A 1026 -16.93 -72.64 14.46
CA GLN A 1026 -16.38 -71.59 15.31
C GLN A 1026 -15.36 -70.72 14.56
N GLN A 1027 -14.54 -71.31 13.68
CA GLN A 1027 -13.68 -70.56 12.75
C GLN A 1027 -14.51 -69.73 11.75
N LEU A 1028 -15.64 -70.25 11.26
CA LEU A 1028 -16.56 -69.50 10.40
C LEU A 1028 -17.24 -68.34 11.14
N GLN A 1029 -17.65 -68.54 12.40
CA GLN A 1029 -18.20 -67.46 13.23
C GLN A 1029 -17.18 -66.35 13.51
N GLU A 1030 -15.94 -66.70 13.86
CA GLU A 1030 -14.84 -65.74 14.05
C GLU A 1030 -14.50 -64.99 12.75
N LEU A 1031 -14.50 -65.69 11.60
CA LEU A 1031 -14.31 -65.05 10.30
C LEU A 1031 -15.45 -64.08 9.96
N ASN A 1032 -16.70 -64.46 10.25
CA ASN A 1032 -17.88 -63.63 9.99
C ASN A 1032 -17.90 -62.40 10.91
N TYR A 1033 -17.56 -62.55 12.20
CA TYR A 1033 -17.41 -61.44 13.14
C TYR A 1033 -16.32 -60.45 12.70
N ARG A 1034 -15.16 -60.94 12.22
CA ARG A 1034 -14.11 -60.06 11.66
C ARG A 1034 -14.55 -59.35 10.38
N LEU A 1035 -15.38 -59.99 9.56
CA LEU A 1035 -15.91 -59.42 8.31
C LEU A 1035 -16.99 -58.36 8.61
N GLU A 1036 -17.86 -58.60 9.59
CA GLU A 1036 -18.79 -57.60 10.13
C GLU A 1036 -18.04 -56.41 10.75
N LEU A 1037 -17.00 -56.67 11.56
CA LEU A 1037 -16.17 -55.62 12.15
C LEU A 1037 -15.49 -54.75 11.07
N HIS A 1038 -14.87 -55.38 10.05
CA HIS A 1038 -14.31 -54.66 8.91
C HIS A 1038 -15.37 -53.88 8.14
N SER A 1039 -16.58 -54.44 7.97
CA SER A 1039 -17.69 -53.74 7.32
C SER A 1039 -18.21 -52.55 8.14
N SER A 1040 -18.19 -52.61 9.48
CA SER A 1040 -18.50 -51.45 10.33
C SER A 1040 -17.41 -50.39 10.29
N GLU A 1041 -16.14 -50.78 10.37
CA GLU A 1041 -15.02 -49.85 10.21
C GLU A 1041 -15.03 -49.18 8.81
N GLU A 1042 -15.40 -49.93 7.76
CA GLU A 1042 -15.51 -49.40 6.41
C GLU A 1042 -16.74 -48.49 6.26
N ALA A 1043 -17.84 -48.74 6.97
CA ALA A 1043 -18.96 -47.81 7.07
C ALA A 1043 -18.54 -46.49 7.78
N ASP A 1044 -17.84 -46.56 8.90
CA ASP A 1044 -17.36 -45.37 9.65
C ASP A 1044 -16.33 -44.56 8.86
N LYS A 1045 -15.42 -45.25 8.14
CA LYS A 1045 -14.47 -44.62 7.21
C LYS A 1045 -15.20 -43.94 6.05
N ASN A 1046 -16.26 -44.55 5.51
CA ASN A 1046 -17.10 -43.93 4.48
C ASN A 1046 -17.95 -42.77 5.02
N GLN A 1047 -18.43 -42.82 6.26
CA GLN A 1047 -19.14 -41.69 6.89
C GLN A 1047 -18.21 -40.50 7.10
N THR A 1048 -17.05 -40.70 7.75
CA THR A 1048 -16.06 -39.64 7.98
C THR A 1048 -15.51 -39.06 6.67
N LEU A 1049 -15.31 -39.89 5.64
CA LEU A 1049 -14.97 -39.41 4.29
C LEU A 1049 -16.14 -38.64 3.65
N GLY A 1050 -17.38 -39.05 3.86
CA GLY A 1050 -18.59 -38.32 3.45
C GLY A 1050 -18.72 -36.94 4.13
N GLU A 1051 -18.44 -36.85 5.43
CA GLU A 1051 -18.41 -35.60 6.21
C GLU A 1051 -17.26 -34.67 5.76
N ALA A 1052 -16.09 -35.22 5.46
CA ALA A 1052 -14.98 -34.48 4.87
C ALA A 1052 -15.32 -33.96 3.45
N VAL A 1053 -15.93 -34.80 2.60
CA VAL A 1053 -16.41 -34.40 1.26
C VAL A 1053 -17.50 -33.34 1.36
N LYS A 1054 -18.43 -33.45 2.31
CA LYS A 1054 -19.46 -32.44 2.58
C LYS A 1054 -18.81 -31.11 2.99
N SER A 1055 -17.92 -31.12 3.98
CA SER A 1055 -17.19 -29.93 4.46
C SER A 1055 -16.38 -29.26 3.33
N LEU A 1056 -15.73 -30.05 2.48
CA LEU A 1056 -14.99 -29.57 1.32
C LEU A 1056 -15.92 -29.03 0.22
N SER A 1057 -17.13 -29.59 0.07
CA SER A 1057 -18.16 -29.06 -0.82
C SER A 1057 -18.73 -27.72 -0.31
N GLU A 1058 -18.90 -27.56 0.99
CA GLU A 1058 -19.35 -26.33 1.64
C GLU A 1058 -18.29 -25.24 1.52
N ALA A 1059 -17.01 -25.56 1.78
CA ALA A 1059 -15.88 -24.65 1.54
C ALA A 1059 -15.75 -24.25 0.06
N LYS A 1060 -15.98 -25.18 -0.88
CA LYS A 1060 -16.01 -24.92 -2.33
C LYS A 1060 -17.20 -24.04 -2.75
N MET A 1061 -18.34 -24.16 -2.08
CA MET A 1061 -19.49 -23.28 -2.29
C MET A 1061 -19.25 -21.90 -1.68
N GLU A 1062 -18.61 -21.79 -0.52
CA GLU A 1062 -18.24 -20.49 0.06
C GLU A 1062 -17.17 -19.78 -0.77
N LEU A 1063 -16.16 -20.49 -1.30
CA LEU A 1063 -15.21 -19.94 -2.26
C LEU A 1063 -15.93 -19.37 -3.50
N ARG A 1064 -16.97 -20.04 -3.99
CA ARG A 1064 -17.83 -19.52 -5.08
C ARG A 1064 -18.63 -18.29 -4.67
N ARG A 1065 -19.13 -18.20 -3.43
CA ARG A 1065 -19.77 -16.97 -2.92
C ARG A 1065 -18.77 -15.82 -2.85
N LYS A 1066 -17.56 -16.05 -2.31
CA LYS A 1066 -16.50 -15.03 -2.28
C LYS A 1066 -16.06 -14.59 -3.68
N ASP A 1067 -15.93 -15.51 -4.63
CA ASP A 1067 -15.64 -15.17 -6.04
C ASP A 1067 -16.78 -14.36 -6.69
N GLN A 1068 -18.05 -14.66 -6.38
CA GLN A 1068 -19.19 -13.83 -6.82
C GLN A 1068 -19.16 -12.43 -6.17
N SER A 1069 -18.87 -12.32 -4.87
CA SER A 1069 -18.71 -11.03 -4.18
C SER A 1069 -17.53 -10.24 -4.70
N LEU A 1070 -16.40 -10.88 -5.04
CA LEU A 1070 -15.25 -10.23 -5.67
C LEU A 1070 -15.60 -9.73 -7.08
N ARG A 1071 -16.37 -10.50 -7.87
CA ARG A 1071 -16.87 -10.04 -9.19
C ARG A 1071 -17.86 -8.88 -9.06
N GLN A 1072 -18.67 -8.83 -8.00
CA GLN A 1072 -19.53 -7.68 -7.68
C GLN A 1072 -18.68 -6.46 -7.28
N LEU A 1073 -17.76 -6.61 -6.34
CA LEU A 1073 -16.86 -5.55 -5.89
C LEU A 1073 -16.01 -4.98 -7.03
N ASN A 1074 -15.51 -5.84 -7.93
CA ASN A 1074 -14.75 -5.41 -9.11
C ASN A 1074 -15.63 -4.64 -10.12
N ARG A 1075 -16.93 -4.97 -10.24
CA ARG A 1075 -17.87 -4.13 -11.01
C ARG A 1075 -18.05 -2.75 -10.36
N HIS A 1076 -18.22 -2.70 -9.04
CA HIS A 1076 -18.29 -1.42 -8.32
C HIS A 1076 -17.00 -0.60 -8.46
N LEU A 1077 -15.82 -1.24 -8.44
CA LEU A 1077 -14.54 -0.59 -8.75
C LEU A 1077 -14.55 0.00 -10.15
N THR A 1078 -14.87 -0.79 -11.19
CA THR A 1078 -14.91 -0.29 -12.58
C THR A 1078 -15.99 0.77 -12.83
N GLN A 1079 -17.03 0.84 -11.99
CA GLN A 1079 -18.03 1.89 -12.01
C GLN A 1079 -17.47 3.18 -11.39
N LEU A 1080 -16.86 3.10 -10.20
CA LEU A 1080 -16.17 4.22 -9.56
C LEU A 1080 -15.01 4.76 -10.43
N GLU A 1081 -14.30 3.91 -11.16
CA GLU A 1081 -13.28 4.32 -12.15
C GLU A 1081 -13.86 4.99 -13.41
N GLN A 1082 -15.14 4.77 -13.73
CA GLN A 1082 -15.84 5.49 -14.80
C GLN A 1082 -16.41 6.81 -14.30
N ASP A 1083 -17.02 6.81 -13.12
CA ASP A 1083 -17.60 8.02 -12.52
C ASP A 1083 -16.53 9.01 -12.04
N LYS A 1084 -15.35 8.51 -11.61
CA LYS A 1084 -14.15 9.33 -11.40
C LYS A 1084 -13.71 10.03 -12.70
N ARG A 1085 -13.64 9.30 -13.82
CA ARG A 1085 -13.27 9.90 -15.12
C ARG A 1085 -14.29 10.92 -15.61
N ARG A 1086 -15.59 10.64 -15.44
CA ARG A 1086 -16.67 11.62 -15.71
C ARG A 1086 -16.56 12.86 -14.83
N LEU A 1087 -16.15 12.70 -13.56
CA LEU A 1087 -15.93 13.83 -12.67
C LEU A 1087 -14.68 14.63 -13.08
N GLU A 1088 -13.61 13.97 -13.50
CA GLU A 1088 -12.42 14.60 -14.07
C GLU A 1088 -12.73 15.36 -15.38
N GLU A 1089 -13.57 14.80 -16.26
CA GLU A 1089 -14.11 15.45 -17.46
C GLU A 1089 -14.97 16.67 -17.11
N ASN A 1090 -15.95 16.52 -16.20
CA ASN A 1090 -16.82 17.61 -15.74
C ASN A 1090 -16.03 18.75 -15.05
N ILE A 1091 -14.99 18.42 -14.27
CA ILE A 1091 -14.09 19.41 -13.67
C ILE A 1091 -13.31 20.14 -14.76
N HIS A 1092 -12.78 19.43 -15.77
CA HIS A 1092 -12.05 20.07 -16.86
C HIS A 1092 -12.94 21.03 -17.68
N ASP A 1093 -14.19 20.64 -17.96
CA ASP A 1093 -15.17 21.50 -18.62
C ASP A 1093 -15.55 22.72 -17.76
N ALA A 1094 -15.73 22.54 -16.45
CA ALA A 1094 -15.98 23.63 -15.52
C ALA A 1094 -14.80 24.60 -15.41
N GLU A 1095 -13.56 24.09 -15.31
CA GLU A 1095 -12.35 24.91 -15.39
C GLU A 1095 -12.24 25.64 -16.73
N SER A 1096 -12.61 24.99 -17.85
CA SER A 1096 -12.61 25.59 -19.18
C SER A 1096 -13.60 26.76 -19.27
N ALA A 1097 -14.81 26.57 -18.77
CA ALA A 1097 -15.83 27.62 -18.66
C ALA A 1097 -15.36 28.79 -17.75
N LEU A 1098 -14.74 28.50 -16.60
CA LEU A 1098 -14.19 29.52 -15.70
C LEU A 1098 -13.02 30.28 -16.34
N ARG A 1099 -12.13 29.61 -17.08
CA ARG A 1099 -11.05 30.27 -17.86
C ARG A 1099 -11.61 31.18 -18.96
N MET A 1100 -12.72 30.81 -19.59
CA MET A 1100 -13.39 31.68 -20.57
C MET A 1100 -14.05 32.88 -19.90
N ALA A 1101 -14.85 32.68 -18.84
CA ALA A 1101 -15.47 33.77 -18.10
C ALA A 1101 -14.45 34.76 -17.49
N ALA A 1102 -13.27 34.26 -17.06
CA ALA A 1102 -12.17 35.11 -16.60
C ALA A 1102 -11.60 35.99 -17.73
N LYS A 1103 -11.42 35.44 -18.94
CA LYS A 1103 -11.00 36.21 -20.13
C LYS A 1103 -12.05 37.24 -20.55
N ASP A 1104 -13.33 36.87 -20.58
CA ASP A 1104 -14.41 37.79 -20.93
C ASP A 1104 -14.46 38.98 -19.97
N LYS A 1105 -14.30 38.72 -18.66
CA LYS A 1105 -14.17 39.75 -17.62
C LYS A 1105 -12.94 40.64 -17.81
N GLU A 1106 -11.80 40.07 -18.18
CA GLU A 1106 -10.58 40.83 -18.49
C GLU A 1106 -10.74 41.72 -19.73
N CYS A 1107 -11.34 41.21 -20.80
CA CYS A 1107 -11.65 41.97 -22.01
C CYS A 1107 -12.61 43.13 -21.71
N VAL A 1108 -13.66 42.92 -20.91
CA VAL A 1108 -14.56 44.00 -20.45
C VAL A 1108 -13.82 45.03 -19.61
N ALA A 1109 -12.97 44.62 -18.67
CA ALA A 1109 -12.17 45.53 -17.85
C ALA A 1109 -11.18 46.37 -18.68
N ASN A 1110 -10.53 45.76 -19.67
CA ASN A 1110 -9.62 46.45 -20.58
C ASN A 1110 -10.37 47.43 -21.51
N HIS A 1111 -11.58 47.09 -21.96
CA HIS A 1111 -12.42 48.01 -22.72
C HIS A 1111 -12.90 49.20 -21.86
N MET A 1112 -13.38 48.95 -20.65
CA MET A 1112 -13.81 50.01 -19.71
C MET A 1112 -12.66 50.98 -19.40
N ARG A 1113 -11.45 50.48 -19.13
CA ARG A 1113 -10.26 51.31 -18.92
C ARG A 1113 -9.90 52.14 -20.16
N THR A 1114 -10.16 51.63 -21.36
CA THR A 1114 -9.97 52.36 -22.62
C THR A 1114 -10.98 53.50 -22.79
N VAL A 1115 -12.24 53.29 -22.40
CA VAL A 1115 -13.27 54.35 -22.37
C VAL A 1115 -12.95 55.40 -21.31
N GLU A 1116 -12.58 54.98 -20.09
CA GLU A 1116 -12.16 55.87 -18.99
C GLU A 1116 -10.98 56.77 -19.38
N ASN A 1117 -9.97 56.21 -20.04
CA ASN A 1117 -8.82 56.96 -20.57
C ASN A 1117 -9.20 57.98 -21.66
N MET A 1118 -10.25 57.71 -22.45
CA MET A 1118 -10.76 58.69 -23.41
C MET A 1118 -11.57 59.80 -22.72
N LEU A 1119 -12.40 59.47 -21.73
CA LEU A 1119 -13.13 60.46 -20.93
C LEU A 1119 -12.20 61.36 -20.11
N HIS A 1120 -11.10 60.81 -19.58
CA HIS A 1120 -10.01 61.57 -18.97
C HIS A 1120 -9.44 62.61 -19.95
N LYS A 1121 -9.02 62.19 -21.15
CA LYS A 1121 -8.49 63.11 -22.17
C LYS A 1121 -9.47 64.24 -22.54
N VAL A 1122 -10.77 63.96 -22.58
CA VAL A 1122 -11.82 64.97 -22.83
C VAL A 1122 -11.95 65.95 -21.66
N ARG A 1123 -12.00 65.45 -20.41
CA ARG A 1123 -11.99 66.29 -19.20
C ARG A 1123 -10.76 67.21 -19.16
N ASP A 1124 -9.61 66.68 -19.54
CA ASP A 1124 -8.33 67.40 -19.49
C ASP A 1124 -8.25 68.44 -20.62
N GLN A 1125 -8.76 68.12 -21.83
CA GLN A 1125 -8.95 69.11 -22.91
C GLN A 1125 -9.92 70.22 -22.52
N ILE A 1126 -11.06 69.90 -21.90
CA ILE A 1126 -12.01 70.90 -21.38
C ILE A 1126 -11.33 71.78 -20.33
N SER A 1127 -10.57 71.19 -19.41
CA SER A 1127 -9.84 71.93 -18.36
C SER A 1127 -8.79 72.88 -18.95
N LEU A 1128 -8.01 72.44 -19.94
CA LEU A 1128 -7.06 73.27 -20.67
C LEU A 1128 -7.75 74.40 -21.46
N SER A 1129 -8.88 74.11 -22.10
CA SER A 1129 -9.65 75.12 -22.86
C SER A 1129 -10.21 76.24 -21.97
N ARG A 1130 -10.53 75.92 -20.71
CA ARG A 1130 -11.05 76.87 -19.71
C ARG A 1130 -10.04 77.99 -19.40
N THR A 1131 -8.75 77.70 -19.53
CA THR A 1131 -7.64 78.65 -19.35
C THR A 1131 -7.42 79.54 -20.58
N ALA A 1132 -7.96 79.16 -21.75
CA ALA A 1132 -7.79 79.86 -23.04
C ALA A 1132 -9.01 80.71 -23.45
N ALA A 1133 -10.04 80.79 -22.61
CA ALA A 1133 -11.36 81.34 -22.94
C ALA A 1133 -11.44 82.89 -22.99
N SER A 1134 -10.55 83.54 -23.75
CA SER A 1134 -10.56 84.99 -24.00
C SER A 1134 -10.93 85.39 -25.44
N ARG A 1135 -11.18 84.41 -26.33
CA ARG A 1135 -11.74 84.62 -27.68
C ARG A 1135 -12.96 83.73 -27.93
N ASN A 1136 -13.98 84.31 -28.56
CA ASN A 1136 -15.32 83.74 -28.71
C ASN A 1136 -15.44 82.74 -29.88
N ASP A 1137 -14.68 81.65 -29.86
CA ASP A 1137 -14.91 80.49 -30.73
C ASP A 1137 -14.44 79.20 -30.03
N PHE A 1138 -15.38 78.53 -29.35
CA PHE A 1138 -15.15 77.21 -28.77
C PHE A 1138 -16.25 76.25 -29.22
N THR A 1139 -15.90 75.33 -30.11
CA THR A 1139 -16.76 74.21 -30.51
C THR A 1139 -16.27 72.92 -29.87
N LEU A 1140 -17.07 72.34 -28.97
CA LEU A 1140 -16.84 71.02 -28.40
C LEU A 1140 -16.85 69.95 -29.51
N GLN A 1141 -15.66 69.51 -29.93
CA GLN A 1141 -15.55 68.35 -30.82
C GLN A 1141 -15.85 67.08 -30.03
N LEU A 1142 -16.98 66.46 -30.34
CA LEU A 1142 -17.49 65.31 -29.61
C LEU A 1142 -16.66 64.04 -29.96
N PRO A 1143 -16.26 63.21 -28.98
CA PRO A 1143 -15.43 62.03 -29.25
C PRO A 1143 -16.13 61.02 -30.16
N ARG A 1144 -15.50 60.69 -31.30
CA ARG A 1144 -15.91 59.54 -32.12
C ARG A 1144 -15.42 58.25 -31.48
N LEU A 1145 -16.17 57.75 -30.50
CA LEU A 1145 -16.00 56.40 -29.98
C LEU A 1145 -16.36 55.39 -31.07
N HIS A 1146 -15.36 54.79 -31.71
CA HIS A 1146 -15.55 53.67 -32.63
C HIS A 1146 -16.04 52.44 -31.84
N LEU A 1147 -17.34 52.17 -31.87
CA LEU A 1147 -17.98 51.02 -31.21
C LEU A 1147 -17.63 49.66 -31.83
N GLU A 1148 -16.86 49.65 -32.92
CA GLU A 1148 -16.58 48.49 -33.78
C GLU A 1148 -15.51 47.54 -33.21
N THR A 1149 -14.79 47.92 -32.15
CA THR A 1149 -13.63 47.16 -31.63
C THR A 1149 -13.97 45.72 -31.20
N PHE A 1150 -15.21 45.46 -30.77
CA PHE A 1150 -15.66 44.11 -30.42
C PHE A 1150 -15.82 43.16 -31.62
N ALA A 1151 -15.78 43.64 -32.86
CA ALA A 1151 -16.00 42.82 -34.05
C ALA A 1151 -14.77 42.01 -34.52
N MET A 1152 -13.55 42.34 -34.05
CA MET A 1152 -12.31 41.84 -34.66
C MET A 1152 -11.57 40.74 -33.88
N GLU A 1153 -11.82 40.56 -32.58
CA GLU A 1153 -11.13 39.57 -31.72
C GLU A 1153 -12.04 38.40 -31.29
N GLY A 1154 -12.88 37.89 -32.20
CA GLY A 1154 -13.57 36.59 -32.06
C GLY A 1154 -14.67 36.46 -30.99
N LEU A 1155 -14.79 37.42 -30.07
CA LEU A 1155 -15.67 37.39 -28.89
C LEU A 1155 -17.16 37.59 -29.24
N LYS A 1156 -17.86 36.51 -29.61
CA LYS A 1156 -19.31 36.51 -29.80
C LYS A 1156 -20.08 36.33 -28.47
N GLY A 1157 -20.47 37.45 -27.88
CA GLY A 1157 -21.82 37.57 -27.29
C GLY A 1157 -22.05 37.02 -25.88
N GLY A 1158 -21.10 37.15 -24.96
CA GLY A 1158 -21.40 37.05 -23.53
C GLY A 1158 -22.40 38.16 -23.11
N PRO A 1159 -23.43 37.87 -22.28
CA PRO A 1159 -24.47 38.84 -21.94
C PRO A 1159 -23.93 40.06 -21.19
N GLU A 1160 -22.85 39.92 -20.42
CA GLU A 1160 -22.12 40.99 -19.74
C GLU A 1160 -21.51 41.98 -20.75
N VAL A 1161 -20.91 41.46 -21.82
CA VAL A 1161 -20.31 42.27 -22.91
C VAL A 1161 -21.41 43.09 -23.60
N VAL A 1162 -22.55 42.46 -23.89
CA VAL A 1162 -23.72 43.13 -24.50
C VAL A 1162 -24.30 44.20 -23.57
N ALA A 1163 -24.42 43.91 -22.27
CA ALA A 1163 -24.89 44.88 -21.29
C ALA A 1163 -23.95 46.09 -21.15
N CYS A 1164 -22.63 45.87 -21.11
CA CYS A 1164 -21.64 46.95 -21.11
C CYS A 1164 -21.70 47.79 -22.40
N GLN A 1165 -21.82 47.16 -23.58
CA GLN A 1165 -21.92 47.87 -24.85
C GLN A 1165 -23.22 48.71 -24.93
N ALA A 1166 -24.34 48.19 -24.44
CA ALA A 1166 -25.61 48.93 -24.35
C ALA A 1166 -25.55 50.10 -23.35
N MET A 1167 -24.88 49.93 -22.21
CA MET A 1167 -24.65 50.99 -21.23
C MET A 1167 -23.78 52.12 -21.80
N ILE A 1168 -22.65 51.78 -22.42
CA ILE A 1168 -21.75 52.76 -23.06
C ILE A 1168 -22.48 53.53 -24.16
N LYS A 1169 -23.26 52.85 -25.01
CA LYS A 1169 -24.08 53.52 -26.03
C LYS A 1169 -25.09 54.49 -25.41
N SER A 1170 -25.84 54.05 -24.40
CA SER A 1170 -26.84 54.88 -23.71
C SER A 1170 -26.21 56.12 -23.06
N PHE A 1171 -25.01 55.98 -22.48
CA PHE A 1171 -24.25 57.11 -21.95
C PHE A 1171 -23.84 58.11 -23.05
N VAL A 1172 -23.37 57.63 -24.21
CA VAL A 1172 -23.01 58.47 -25.35
C VAL A 1172 -24.23 59.22 -25.89
N ASP A 1173 -25.38 58.54 -26.03
CA ASP A 1173 -26.63 59.15 -26.51
C ASP A 1173 -27.10 60.26 -25.54
N VAL A 1174 -27.03 60.03 -24.23
CA VAL A 1174 -27.31 61.05 -23.18
C VAL A 1174 -26.31 62.21 -23.22
N TYR A 1175 -25.01 61.93 -23.40
CA TYR A 1175 -23.97 62.97 -23.48
C TYR A 1175 -24.13 63.86 -24.72
N GLN A 1176 -24.51 63.28 -25.87
CA GLN A 1176 -24.84 64.03 -27.07
C GLN A 1176 -26.08 64.91 -26.87
N LEU A 1177 -27.14 64.38 -26.24
CA LEU A 1177 -28.36 65.13 -25.93
C LEU A 1177 -28.09 66.30 -24.98
N ALA A 1178 -27.28 66.10 -23.94
CA ALA A 1178 -26.86 67.15 -23.01
C ALA A 1178 -26.04 68.24 -23.71
N SER A 1179 -25.07 67.83 -24.56
CA SER A 1179 -24.24 68.74 -25.34
C SER A 1179 -25.07 69.57 -26.33
N ALA A 1180 -26.06 68.96 -27.00
CA ALA A 1180 -27.02 69.66 -27.86
C ALA A 1180 -27.88 70.65 -27.06
N ARG A 1181 -28.36 70.30 -25.86
CA ARG A 1181 -29.14 71.22 -25.02
C ARG A 1181 -28.30 72.41 -24.56
N ILE A 1182 -27.04 72.20 -24.15
CA ILE A 1182 -26.11 73.29 -23.81
C ILE A 1182 -25.94 74.24 -25.01
N ALA A 1183 -25.67 73.72 -26.21
CA ALA A 1183 -25.54 74.54 -27.42
C ALA A 1183 -26.84 75.30 -27.81
N THR A 1184 -28.03 74.79 -27.44
CA THR A 1184 -29.28 75.58 -27.56
C THR A 1184 -29.40 76.67 -26.50
N LEU A 1185 -29.04 76.39 -25.24
CA LEU A 1185 -29.06 77.36 -24.15
C LEU A 1185 -28.05 78.50 -24.38
N GLU A 1186 -26.90 78.23 -24.99
CA GLU A 1186 -25.93 79.26 -25.38
C GLU A 1186 -26.46 80.16 -26.50
N LYS A 1187 -27.26 79.62 -27.43
CA LYS A 1187 -27.97 80.40 -28.46
C LYS A 1187 -29.12 81.22 -27.87
N GLU A 1188 -29.86 80.66 -26.92
CA GLU A 1188 -30.88 81.39 -26.14
C GLU A 1188 -30.23 82.54 -25.33
N MET A 1189 -29.12 82.29 -24.63
CA MET A 1189 -28.37 83.30 -23.88
C MET A 1189 -27.74 84.40 -24.76
N THR A 1190 -27.21 84.06 -25.94
CA THR A 1190 -26.65 85.07 -26.87
C THR A 1190 -27.76 85.87 -27.54
N SER A 1191 -28.91 85.27 -27.85
CA SER A 1191 -30.12 85.97 -28.28
C SER A 1191 -30.63 86.93 -27.19
N HIS A 1192 -30.72 86.49 -25.93
CA HIS A 1192 -31.10 87.36 -24.81
C HIS A 1192 -30.09 88.50 -24.57
N ARG A 1193 -28.77 88.23 -24.66
CA ARG A 1193 -27.75 89.30 -24.59
C ARG A 1193 -27.90 90.32 -25.71
N SER A 1194 -28.20 89.86 -26.93
CA SER A 1194 -28.50 90.75 -28.07
C SER A 1194 -29.76 91.57 -27.82
N HIS A 1195 -30.86 90.96 -27.36
CA HIS A 1195 -32.10 91.67 -27.06
C HIS A 1195 -31.92 92.69 -25.92
N ILE A 1196 -31.15 92.36 -24.87
CA ILE A 1196 -30.78 93.30 -23.79
C ILE A 1196 -29.91 94.44 -24.33
N ALA A 1197 -29.02 94.19 -25.30
CA ALA A 1197 -28.26 95.26 -25.95
C ALA A 1197 -29.17 96.17 -26.80
N THR A 1198 -30.14 95.61 -27.53
CA THR A 1198 -31.17 96.39 -28.24
C THR A 1198 -31.99 97.24 -27.27
N LEU A 1199 -32.51 96.65 -26.18
CA LEU A 1199 -33.26 97.38 -25.14
C LEU A 1199 -32.43 98.48 -24.48
N LYS A 1200 -31.12 98.27 -24.25
CA LYS A 1200 -30.21 99.32 -23.77
C LYS A 1200 -29.99 100.43 -24.80
N SER A 1201 -29.92 100.09 -26.09
CA SER A 1201 -29.84 101.06 -27.18
C SER A 1201 -31.12 101.89 -27.31
N GLU A 1202 -32.29 101.24 -27.22
CA GLU A 1202 -33.61 101.89 -27.24
C GLU A 1202 -33.80 102.78 -26.00
N LEU A 1203 -33.42 102.33 -24.81
CA LEU A 1203 -33.45 103.14 -23.58
C LEU A 1203 -32.49 104.34 -23.68
N HIS A 1204 -31.27 104.15 -24.19
CA HIS A 1204 -30.34 105.27 -24.41
C HIS A 1204 -30.89 106.26 -25.45
N THR A 1205 -31.53 105.77 -26.51
CA THR A 1205 -32.23 106.58 -27.51
C THR A 1205 -33.44 107.32 -26.91
N ALA A 1206 -34.15 106.72 -25.95
CA ALA A 1206 -35.24 107.35 -25.22
C ALA A 1206 -34.72 108.48 -24.31
N CYS A 1207 -33.66 108.24 -23.53
CA CYS A 1207 -33.02 109.30 -22.73
C CYS A 1207 -32.43 110.43 -23.61
N LEU A 1208 -31.96 110.12 -24.83
CA LEU A 1208 -31.55 111.15 -25.80
C LEU A 1208 -32.74 111.96 -26.34
N ARG A 1209 -33.91 111.35 -26.55
CA ARG A 1209 -35.15 112.08 -26.89
C ARG A 1209 -35.67 112.91 -25.71
N GLU A 1210 -35.54 112.42 -24.49
CA GLU A 1210 -35.92 113.14 -23.27
C GLU A 1210 -35.02 114.36 -23.05
N ASN A 1211 -33.70 114.20 -23.17
CA ASN A 1211 -32.76 115.32 -23.20
C ASN A 1211 -33.02 116.30 -24.35
N ALA A 1212 -33.37 115.82 -25.55
CA ALA A 1212 -33.77 116.68 -26.66
C ALA A 1212 -35.08 117.45 -26.37
N SER A 1213 -36.01 116.86 -25.62
CA SER A 1213 -37.24 117.55 -25.17
C SER A 1213 -36.97 118.60 -24.07
N LEU A 1214 -35.98 118.35 -23.21
CA LEU A 1214 -35.49 119.33 -22.24
C LEU A 1214 -34.78 120.50 -22.95
N GLN A 1215 -34.06 120.24 -24.05
CA GLN A 1215 -33.46 121.30 -24.88
C GLN A 1215 -34.53 122.05 -25.69
N SER A 1216 -35.55 121.39 -26.27
CA SER A 1216 -36.65 122.11 -26.94
C SER A 1216 -37.48 122.95 -25.99
N ASN A 1217 -37.58 122.57 -24.72
CA ASN A 1217 -38.23 123.39 -23.68
C ASN A 1217 -37.36 124.58 -23.23
N ALA A 1218 -36.03 124.51 -23.40
CA ALA A 1218 -35.14 125.65 -23.16
C ALA A 1218 -35.29 126.73 -24.26
N ASP A 1219 -35.40 126.32 -25.53
CA ASP A 1219 -35.64 127.24 -26.66
C ASP A 1219 -37.06 127.86 -26.68
N ILE A 1220 -37.99 127.33 -25.88
CA ILE A 1220 -39.34 127.91 -25.69
C ILE A 1220 -39.35 129.00 -24.60
N MET A 1221 -38.44 128.97 -23.61
CA MET A 1221 -38.25 130.07 -22.64
C MET A 1221 -37.48 131.29 -23.21
N ALA A 1222 -37.51 131.46 -24.53
CA ALA A 1222 -37.33 132.76 -25.20
C ALA A 1222 -38.68 133.38 -25.65
N GLY A 1223 -39.81 132.77 -25.26
CA GLY A 1223 -41.18 133.16 -25.57
C GLY A 1223 -42.16 132.72 -24.49
N THR A 1224 -42.00 133.31 -23.29
CA THR A 1224 -42.45 132.92 -21.93
C THR A 1224 -41.51 131.95 -21.22
#